data_AF-A0A8T6I890-F1
#
_entry.id   AF-A0A8T6I890-F1
#
_cell.length_a   1.000
_cell.length_b   1.000
_cell.length_c   1.000
_cell.angle_alpha   90.00
_cell.angle_beta   90.00
_cell.angle_gamma   90.00
#
_symmetry.space_group_name_H-M   'P 1'
#
loop_
_entity.id
_entity.type
_entity.pdbx_description
1 polymer ?
#
loop_
_entity_poly.entity_id
_entity_poly.type
_entity_poly.pdbx_seq_one_letter_code
_entity_poly.pdbx_strand_id
1 'polypeptide(L)'
;VPTSPAEKLAHIDDLLHHHLPDDSDGGAIIYCSARRRCEEVAEYLAAKSWSASHFHAGLQPERKKQVQDDFIEGRLRVIVATNAFGMGVDKPDVRLVVHADIPGSLENYLQEAGRAGRDAEAASCVLLYTADDVERQFGLAARSRLTRPEIDGICRALRNLKTKNDRTGRDRNSEVVATPGEILLEDDEHAFRRDTHTDDTRIKTAIAWLEDASLVQRDENRAEVFASSLLVSTLDEAKERLAKIDEHRRRPLVRIVGRLINAPIDEGVSTDELMSLSGLSRDGVRNALHDLEQLGIANNDTTLTAYIHEGIERSSQRRLEDAVGLEQALVDRMRELAPDLDPQARASVLHLRPVTQALKDDGHEGALPLLVLRLLRSLSMDGRGEDGPGSIDLRQLDRDQVSVKLNRDWPALQETASRRRSAAQVLLQHLREQLKGGAQGADLLVETTLGKLLRSIESDLVLRSRVRDPRKLLDRALLWLHEQEVIRLNKGLAVFRPAMTIRVEKTRRQFGRTDFAPLELHYQEQVLQIHVMEEFVNRGLDAIAAALQLAMDYFALDRDTFLRRWLPDRTDLARQTTPESWRAIVESLNNPTQRRIVADDREQTNVLVLAGPGSGKTRVLVHRIAYLLRVRREDPRSILALAYNRHAAVEIRRRLDELVGADSRGVTVLTCHGMALRLTGTHLANRPDLAEDDFGELLREATALLHGEGLPSDEADEQRERLLAGFRWILVDEYQDVDEDQYQLISALAGRTLTSGERKLTLFAVGDDDQNIYGYAGASVKYLRQFEEDYQAKTVYLTQNYRSTGHIIDAANAWIARARERMKAEHPIEIDRSRCRKPKGGDWESRDAVGRGRVQVLRVRGDDRSQAVAALAELRRLADLAPDWDWRTCAVIARNWRYLDPLRSLCERDAIPVQVAREDTSFFWRLREVRKLRDWLGTLANGLVTGDALRTWLAEQPNGDWSDVLAEALDDYLLETGGAETSVQAFTAWLAEWGRELRRRQSGLLLVTAHSAKGREFDHVVILDGGWGLNDPGYRVRRSDEVLRLYYVAMTRARQTLTLLRMSAVNELELRDQTGPAQHHGGDYWPQEMPALVHREHVVRTEPPLELAMRYEPLELKDVDLGFAGERGSKHPVHRAIRALRTGDPLEVRENGGAWVLADANGTVVGQLARSYRPPPDRCEARVRAIVGWDRQDGTPTQQERALRESWEVVVPELIYESRGKEP
;
A
#
# COMPACT_ATOMS: atom_id res chain seq x y z
N VAL A 1 6.56 21.63 26.15
CA VAL A 1 5.12 21.97 25.96
C VAL A 1 4.44 20.79 25.28
N PRO A 2 3.41 20.19 25.88
CA PRO A 2 2.64 19.12 25.25
C PRO A 2 1.87 19.65 24.04
N THR A 3 1.79 18.87 22.96
CA THR A 3 1.08 19.25 21.72
C THR A 3 0.52 18.00 21.03
N SER A 4 -0.40 18.19 20.08
CA SER A 4 -0.75 17.16 19.09
C SER A 4 -0.04 17.40 17.75
N PRO A 5 0.05 16.39 16.85
CA PRO A 5 0.52 16.60 15.48
C PRO A 5 -0.27 17.66 14.70
N ALA A 6 -1.59 17.76 14.94
CA ALA A 6 -2.47 18.71 14.26
C ALA A 6 -2.28 20.16 14.74
N GLU A 7 -2.04 20.36 16.04
CA GLU A 7 -1.88 21.70 16.64
C GLU A 7 -0.44 22.23 16.55
N LYS A 8 0.53 21.37 16.18
CA LYS A 8 1.97 21.72 16.27
C LYS A 8 2.33 22.97 15.46
N LEU A 9 1.74 23.15 14.27
CA LEU A 9 1.97 24.34 13.45
C LEU A 9 1.38 25.62 14.09
N ALA A 10 0.19 25.53 14.67
CA ALA A 10 -0.45 26.64 15.36
C ALA A 10 0.36 27.05 16.61
N HIS A 11 0.81 26.09 17.40
CA HIS A 11 1.66 26.37 18.57
C HIS A 11 3.00 27.03 18.20
N ILE A 12 3.59 26.68 17.05
CA ILE A 12 4.81 27.36 16.56
C ILE A 12 4.50 28.84 16.27
N ASP A 13 3.41 29.12 15.58
CA ASP A 13 2.98 30.48 15.25
C ASP A 13 2.70 31.31 16.50
N ASP A 14 2.00 30.73 17.49
CA ASP A 14 1.71 31.38 18.78
C ASP A 14 2.99 31.70 19.55
N LEU A 15 3.97 30.78 19.58
CA LEU A 15 5.27 31.00 20.22
C LEU A 15 6.07 32.11 19.55
N LEU A 16 6.03 32.18 18.22
CA LEU A 16 6.69 33.25 17.48
C LEU A 16 6.07 34.61 17.83
N HIS A 17 4.74 34.75 17.80
CA HIS A 17 4.09 36.00 18.19
C HIS A 17 4.37 36.40 19.64
N HIS A 18 4.46 35.42 20.54
CA HIS A 18 4.72 35.70 21.96
C HIS A 18 6.16 36.17 22.23
N HIS A 19 7.16 35.58 21.55
CA HIS A 19 8.58 35.84 21.83
C HIS A 19 9.27 36.77 20.82
N LEU A 20 8.65 37.03 19.67
CA LEU A 20 9.14 37.92 18.60
C LEU A 20 8.06 38.93 18.17
N PRO A 21 7.70 39.90 19.03
CA PRO A 21 6.81 40.98 18.64
C PRO A 21 7.36 41.77 17.45
N ASP A 22 6.49 42.46 16.71
CA ASP A 22 6.84 43.19 15.47
C ASP A 22 7.92 44.26 15.67
N ASP A 23 8.03 44.78 16.89
CA ASP A 23 8.99 45.82 17.27
C ASP A 23 10.39 45.26 17.65
N SER A 24 10.60 43.95 17.54
CA SER A 24 11.86 43.28 17.93
C SER A 24 12.70 42.82 16.73
N ASP A 25 13.98 43.22 16.73
CA ASP A 25 14.96 42.83 15.69
C ASP A 25 15.48 41.39 15.84
N GLY A 26 14.99 40.66 16.85
CA GLY A 26 15.46 39.31 17.18
C GLY A 26 15.10 38.24 16.15
N GLY A 27 15.92 37.18 16.12
CA GLY A 27 15.67 36.01 15.27
C GLY A 27 15.11 34.80 16.02
N ALA A 28 14.43 33.89 15.30
CA ALA A 28 14.06 32.56 15.79
C ALA A 28 14.65 31.44 14.94
N ILE A 29 15.00 30.33 15.60
CA ILE A 29 15.39 29.08 14.96
C ILE A 29 14.37 28.01 15.31
N ILE A 30 13.83 27.31 14.31
CA ILE A 30 12.90 26.20 14.49
C ILE A 30 13.56 24.91 14.02
N TYR A 31 13.85 23.99 14.94
CA TYR A 31 14.45 22.69 14.62
C TYR A 31 13.38 21.64 14.32
N CYS A 32 13.54 20.96 13.19
CA CYS A 32 12.70 19.83 12.76
C CYS A 32 13.55 18.59 12.45
N SER A 33 12.98 17.40 12.61
CA SER A 33 13.71 16.15 12.43
C SER A 33 13.87 15.71 10.97
N ALA A 34 13.10 16.29 10.04
CA ALA A 34 13.10 15.93 8.63
C ALA A 34 13.14 17.16 7.69
N ARG A 35 13.77 16.98 6.51
CA ARG A 35 13.89 18.04 5.47
C ARG A 35 12.52 18.56 5.04
N ARG A 36 11.62 17.64 4.69
CA ARG A 36 10.22 17.93 4.30
C ARG A 36 9.48 18.74 5.36
N ARG A 37 9.70 18.44 6.64
CA ARG A 37 9.04 19.16 7.73
C ARG A 37 9.57 20.58 7.87
N CYS A 38 10.84 20.81 7.55
CA CYS A 38 11.39 22.17 7.49
C CYS A 38 10.71 22.99 6.40
N GLU A 39 10.53 22.40 5.21
CA GLU A 39 9.83 23.03 4.08
C GLU A 39 8.36 23.33 4.45
N GLU A 40 7.61 22.34 4.95
CA GLU A 40 6.20 22.49 5.34
C GLU A 40 5.98 23.57 6.40
N VAL A 41 6.83 23.62 7.43
CA VAL A 41 6.74 24.64 8.49
C VAL A 41 7.10 26.01 7.93
N ALA A 42 8.14 26.12 7.09
CA ALA A 42 8.52 27.40 6.49
C ALA A 42 7.43 27.94 5.54
N GLU A 43 6.81 27.08 4.72
CA GLU A 43 5.69 27.44 3.86
C GLU A 43 4.47 27.90 4.66
N TYR A 44 4.14 27.19 5.75
CA TYR A 44 3.05 27.58 6.65
C TYR A 44 3.29 28.96 7.27
N LEU A 45 4.51 29.20 7.77
CA LEU A 45 4.87 30.48 8.38
C LEU A 45 4.90 31.63 7.37
N ALA A 46 5.40 31.39 6.16
CA ALA A 46 5.34 32.37 5.08
C ALA A 46 3.90 32.74 4.71
N ALA A 47 2.98 31.76 4.70
CA ALA A 47 1.55 32.00 4.50
C ALA A 47 0.92 32.84 5.63
N LYS A 48 1.51 32.80 6.83
CA LYS A 48 1.17 33.65 7.99
C LYS A 48 1.91 34.98 8.02
N SER A 49 2.58 35.37 6.92
CA SER A 49 3.33 36.62 6.77
C SER A 49 4.60 36.74 7.62
N TRP A 50 5.14 35.63 8.14
CA TRP A 50 6.48 35.62 8.72
C TRP A 50 7.55 35.68 7.63
N SER A 51 8.62 36.43 7.88
CA SER A 51 9.86 36.35 7.09
C SER A 51 10.62 35.06 7.46
N ALA A 52 10.20 33.95 6.86
CA ALA A 52 10.67 32.60 7.16
C ALA A 52 11.25 31.89 5.93
N SER A 53 12.31 31.12 6.13
CA SER A 53 12.88 30.21 5.12
C SER A 53 13.35 28.92 5.78
N HIS A 54 13.74 27.92 4.99
CA HIS A 54 14.20 26.62 5.47
C HIS A 54 15.68 26.36 5.17
N PHE A 55 16.34 25.56 6.00
CA PHE A 55 17.73 25.14 5.86
C PHE A 55 17.91 23.65 6.15
N HIS A 56 18.39 22.88 5.18
CA HIS A 56 18.74 21.48 5.39
C HIS A 56 19.78 20.97 4.40
N ALA A 57 20.35 19.79 4.67
CA ALA A 57 21.42 19.20 3.87
C ALA A 57 21.09 19.02 2.37
N GLY A 58 19.82 18.90 1.99
CA GLY A 58 19.39 18.76 0.59
C GLY A 58 19.39 20.03 -0.27
N LEU A 59 19.59 21.22 0.31
CA LEU A 59 19.64 22.48 -0.47
C LEU A 59 20.93 22.58 -1.29
N GLN A 60 20.84 23.22 -2.45
CA GLN A 60 22.01 23.56 -3.27
C GLN A 60 22.98 24.47 -2.50
N PRO A 61 24.31 24.34 -2.69
CA PRO A 61 25.31 25.11 -1.95
C PRO A 61 25.08 26.62 -1.99
N GLU A 62 24.72 27.17 -3.15
CA GLU A 62 24.47 28.59 -3.36
C GLU A 62 23.26 29.06 -2.54
N ARG A 63 22.18 28.27 -2.56
CA ARG A 63 20.95 28.57 -1.83
C ARG A 63 21.14 28.46 -0.31
N LYS A 64 21.92 27.48 0.16
CA LYS A 64 22.29 27.37 1.59
C LYS A 64 22.99 28.62 2.07
N LYS A 65 24.00 29.08 1.32
CA LYS A 65 24.76 30.27 1.65
C LYS A 65 23.86 31.51 1.67
N GLN A 66 23.03 31.70 0.64
CA GLN A 66 22.09 32.81 0.59
C GLN A 66 21.13 32.84 1.79
N VAL A 67 20.48 31.72 2.12
CA VAL A 67 19.53 31.65 3.24
C VAL A 67 20.23 31.90 4.58
N GLN A 68 21.46 31.41 4.74
CA GLN A 68 22.28 31.66 5.93
C GLN A 68 22.64 33.15 6.07
N ASP A 69 23.12 33.77 4.99
CA ASP A 69 23.49 35.19 4.96
C ASP A 69 22.26 36.07 5.24
N ASP A 70 21.10 35.76 4.61
CA ASP A 70 19.84 36.47 4.82
C ASP A 70 19.36 36.41 6.28
N PHE A 71 19.57 35.29 6.98
CA PHE A 71 19.24 35.17 8.40
C PHE A 71 20.22 35.94 9.31
N ILE A 72 21.52 35.84 9.04
CA ILE A 72 22.55 36.55 9.81
C ILE A 72 22.35 38.07 9.69
N GLU A 73 22.08 38.55 8.48
CA GLU A 73 21.86 39.97 8.18
C GLU A 73 20.47 40.50 8.61
N GLY A 74 19.60 39.63 9.14
CA GLY A 74 18.27 40.02 9.64
C GLY A 74 17.19 40.21 8.56
N ARG A 75 17.47 39.88 7.29
CA ARG A 75 16.45 39.84 6.22
C ARG A 75 15.41 38.76 6.48
N LEU A 76 15.84 37.63 7.05
CA LEU A 76 14.97 36.57 7.57
C LEU A 76 14.89 36.66 9.09
N ARG A 77 13.67 36.73 9.63
CA ARG A 77 13.43 36.71 11.09
C ARG A 77 13.36 35.28 11.63
N VAL A 78 12.93 34.33 10.81
CA VAL A 78 12.75 32.93 11.23
C VAL A 78 13.49 32.00 10.27
N ILE A 79 14.24 31.05 10.82
CA ILE A 79 14.84 29.98 10.04
C ILE A 79 14.39 28.61 10.57
N VAL A 80 13.86 27.79 9.67
CA VAL A 80 13.42 26.43 9.97
C VAL A 80 14.48 25.46 9.49
N ALA A 81 15.06 24.66 10.38
CA ALA A 81 16.24 23.88 10.05
C ALA A 81 16.23 22.44 10.58
N THR A 82 16.95 21.55 9.89
CA THR A 82 17.42 20.32 10.53
C THR A 82 18.70 20.58 11.31
N ASN A 83 19.19 19.58 12.05
CA ASN A 83 20.50 19.62 12.74
C ASN A 83 21.69 20.05 11.85
N ALA A 84 21.56 19.99 10.53
CA ALA A 84 22.56 20.43 9.55
C ALA A 84 22.91 21.93 9.65
N PHE A 85 22.04 22.76 10.22
CA PHE A 85 22.32 24.17 10.48
C PHE A 85 23.30 24.39 11.65
N GLY A 86 23.66 23.32 12.38
CA GLY A 86 24.52 23.34 13.56
C GLY A 86 26.00 23.66 13.32
N MET A 87 26.48 23.78 12.08
CA MET A 87 27.90 24.05 11.81
C MET A 87 28.10 25.46 11.24
N GLY A 88 28.31 26.45 12.10
CA GLY A 88 28.94 27.74 11.69
C GLY A 88 28.08 29.01 11.67
N VAL A 89 26.84 29.00 12.19
CA VAL A 89 26.04 30.25 12.31
C VAL A 89 26.25 30.91 13.66
N ASP A 90 26.67 32.17 13.63
CA ASP A 90 26.91 33.02 14.81
C ASP A 90 26.09 34.31 14.70
N LYS A 91 24.81 34.23 15.09
CA LYS A 91 23.91 35.38 15.20
C LYS A 91 23.69 35.67 16.70
N PRO A 92 24.05 36.86 17.21
CA PRO A 92 24.02 37.15 18.64
C PRO A 92 22.60 37.31 19.21
N ASP A 93 21.66 37.76 18.39
CA ASP A 93 20.32 38.25 18.73
C ASP A 93 19.20 37.21 18.52
N VAL A 94 19.50 35.91 18.62
CA VAL A 94 18.48 34.85 18.57
C VAL A 94 17.70 34.83 19.89
N ARG A 95 16.39 35.17 19.85
CA ARG A 95 15.52 35.29 21.03
C ARG A 95 14.72 34.02 21.32
N LEU A 96 14.46 33.20 20.31
CA LEU A 96 13.67 31.99 20.45
C LEU A 96 14.30 30.82 19.69
N VAL A 97 14.43 29.68 20.37
CA VAL A 97 14.68 28.38 19.73
C VAL A 97 13.48 27.48 19.98
N VAL A 98 12.84 27.00 18.92
CA VAL A 98 11.73 26.05 19.01
C VAL A 98 12.18 24.71 18.46
N HIS A 99 12.16 23.68 19.28
CA HIS A 99 12.28 22.31 18.81
C HIS A 99 10.88 21.81 18.46
N ALA A 100 10.55 21.89 17.16
CA ALA A 100 9.28 21.39 16.65
C ALA A 100 9.22 19.86 16.66
N ASP A 101 10.36 19.17 16.69
CA ASP A 101 10.46 17.74 16.94
C ASP A 101 11.55 17.48 18.00
N ILE A 102 11.40 16.39 18.77
CA ILE A 102 12.40 15.99 19.76
C ILE A 102 13.74 15.67 19.08
N PRO A 103 14.88 16.19 19.56
CA PRO A 103 16.21 15.77 19.10
C PRO A 103 16.50 14.30 19.41
N GLY A 104 17.46 13.70 18.68
CA GLY A 104 17.85 12.30 18.91
C GLY A 104 18.70 12.08 20.16
N SER A 105 19.20 13.15 20.80
CA SER A 105 20.01 13.06 22.01
C SER A 105 19.96 14.37 22.80
N LEU A 106 20.32 14.30 24.08
CA LEU A 106 20.35 15.46 24.96
C LEU A 106 21.47 16.44 24.59
N GLU A 107 22.59 15.95 24.07
CA GLU A 107 23.70 16.77 23.58
C GLU A 107 23.28 17.65 22.40
N ASN A 108 22.55 17.08 21.44
CA ASN A 108 22.01 17.83 20.31
C ASN A 108 21.05 18.92 20.80
N TYR A 109 20.12 18.56 21.69
CA TYR A 109 19.17 19.51 22.27
C TYR A 109 19.86 20.70 22.94
N LEU A 110 20.90 20.45 23.75
CA LEU A 110 21.62 21.52 24.45
C LEU A 110 22.48 22.36 23.50
N GLN A 111 23.10 21.75 22.49
CA GLN A 111 23.86 22.47 21.47
C GLN A 111 22.96 23.38 20.61
N GLU A 112 21.77 22.90 20.27
CA GLU A 112 20.74 23.62 19.53
C GLU A 112 20.13 24.76 20.38
N ALA A 113 19.81 24.48 21.65
CA ALA A 113 19.33 25.48 22.61
C ALA A 113 20.37 26.58 22.87
N GLY A 114 21.65 26.24 22.94
CA GLY A 114 22.77 27.18 23.15
C GLY A 114 23.01 28.19 22.01
N ARG A 115 22.16 28.22 20.98
CA ARG A 115 22.16 29.27 19.95
C ARG A 115 21.38 30.51 20.33
N ALA A 116 20.47 30.39 21.30
CA ALA A 116 19.71 31.52 21.79
C ALA A 116 20.54 32.36 22.78
N GLY A 117 20.34 33.69 22.81
CA GLY A 117 20.87 34.57 23.86
C GLY A 117 22.40 34.68 23.92
N ARG A 118 23.10 34.64 22.77
CA ARG A 118 24.57 34.74 22.71
C ARG A 118 25.11 36.13 23.08
N ASP A 119 24.28 37.15 22.96
CA ASP A 119 24.51 38.50 23.48
C ASP A 119 24.27 38.63 25.00
N ALA A 120 24.01 37.52 25.71
CA ALA A 120 23.67 37.46 27.13
C ALA A 120 22.32 38.12 27.51
N GLU A 121 21.50 38.49 26.53
CA GLU A 121 20.12 38.92 26.76
C GLU A 121 19.18 37.72 26.91
N ALA A 122 18.02 37.96 27.51
CA ALA A 122 17.03 36.90 27.75
C ALA A 122 16.57 36.24 26.44
N ALA A 123 16.61 34.92 26.41
CA ALA A 123 16.13 34.11 25.29
C ALA A 123 15.38 32.88 25.80
N SER A 124 14.47 32.35 24.99
CA SER A 124 13.64 31.20 25.32
C SER A 124 13.97 30.01 24.43
N CYS A 125 14.01 28.81 25.04
CA CYS A 125 14.08 27.55 24.32
C CYS A 125 12.83 26.73 24.65
N VAL A 126 12.07 26.35 23.62
CA VAL A 126 10.80 25.64 23.77
C VAL A 126 10.87 24.34 23.00
N LEU A 127 10.60 23.22 23.67
CA LEU A 127 10.44 21.91 23.04
C LEU A 127 8.96 21.55 22.98
N LEU A 128 8.45 21.36 21.77
CA LEU A 128 7.12 20.82 21.52
C LEU A 128 7.21 19.29 21.53
N TYR A 129 6.34 18.63 22.29
CA TYR A 129 6.41 17.18 22.48
C TYR A 129 5.08 16.47 22.26
N THR A 130 5.16 15.37 21.51
CA THR A 130 4.20 14.26 21.51
C THR A 130 4.96 12.93 21.57
N ALA A 131 4.35 11.88 22.12
CA ALA A 131 4.98 10.56 22.22
C ALA A 131 5.44 10.01 20.86
N ASP A 132 4.71 10.34 19.78
CA ASP A 132 5.05 9.99 18.40
C ASP A 132 6.39 10.59 17.93
N ASP A 133 6.88 11.65 18.57
CA ASP A 133 8.17 12.27 18.23
C ASP A 133 9.33 11.33 18.56
N VAL A 134 9.26 10.64 19.70
CA VAL A 134 10.29 9.67 20.14
C VAL A 134 10.36 8.49 19.19
N GLU A 135 9.17 8.01 18.82
CA GLU A 135 9.00 6.95 17.86
C GLU A 135 9.55 7.29 16.46
N ARG A 136 9.37 8.55 16.02
CA ARG A 136 9.99 9.06 14.79
C ARG A 136 11.52 9.13 14.89
N GLN A 137 12.06 9.49 16.06
CA GLN A 137 13.52 9.50 16.26
C GLN A 137 14.12 8.10 16.19
N PHE A 138 13.50 7.10 16.82
CA PHE A 138 13.92 5.71 16.65
C PHE A 138 13.85 5.26 15.18
N GLY A 139 12.80 5.66 14.45
CA GLY A 139 12.69 5.41 13.02
C GLY A 139 13.81 6.03 12.19
N LEU A 140 14.18 7.29 12.46
CA LEU A 140 15.29 7.98 11.78
C LEU A 140 16.63 7.29 12.08
N ALA A 141 16.89 6.98 13.36
CA ALA A 141 18.09 6.28 13.77
C ALA A 141 18.19 4.92 13.09
N ALA A 142 17.09 4.14 13.03
CA ALA A 142 17.07 2.83 12.40
C ALA A 142 17.35 2.88 10.88
N ARG A 143 16.78 3.86 10.15
CA ARG A 143 17.00 4.01 8.70
C ARG A 143 18.44 4.34 8.32
N SER A 144 19.17 5.01 9.22
CA SER A 144 20.59 5.29 9.01
C SER A 144 21.52 4.10 9.31
N ARG A 145 21.00 3.00 9.88
CA ARG A 145 21.83 1.84 10.25
C ARG A 145 22.14 0.96 9.05
N LEU A 146 23.34 0.40 9.10
CA LEU A 146 23.80 -0.69 8.25
C LEU A 146 23.89 -1.95 9.09
N THR A 147 23.30 -3.02 8.60
CA THR A 147 23.43 -4.35 9.18
C THR A 147 24.71 -5.04 8.70
N ARG A 148 25.20 -6.01 9.46
CA ARG A 148 26.38 -6.79 9.08
C ARG A 148 26.25 -7.45 7.68
N PRO A 149 25.12 -8.08 7.31
CA PRO A 149 24.94 -8.62 5.96
C PRO A 149 25.04 -7.55 4.87
N GLU A 150 24.51 -6.34 5.10
CA GLU A 150 24.59 -5.24 4.13
C GLU A 150 26.04 -4.82 3.84
N ILE A 151 26.86 -4.71 4.89
CA ILE A 151 28.28 -4.34 4.75
C ILE A 151 29.09 -5.45 4.08
N ASP A 152 28.84 -6.71 4.46
CA ASP A 152 29.50 -7.86 3.82
C ASP A 152 29.06 -8.03 2.35
N GLY A 153 27.79 -7.77 2.03
CA GLY A 153 27.25 -7.76 0.68
C GLY A 153 27.95 -6.74 -0.21
N ILE A 154 28.15 -5.50 0.28
CA ILE A 154 28.96 -4.50 -0.42
C ILE A 154 30.40 -4.99 -0.62
N CYS A 155 31.01 -5.61 0.40
CA CYS A 155 32.36 -6.16 0.28
C CYS A 155 32.45 -7.24 -0.81
N ARG A 156 31.43 -8.10 -0.92
CA ARG A 156 31.31 -9.11 -1.96
C ARG A 156 31.04 -8.50 -3.34
N ALA A 157 30.13 -7.54 -3.46
CA ALA A 157 29.87 -6.81 -4.70
C ALA A 157 31.14 -6.16 -5.26
N LEU A 158 31.93 -5.49 -4.41
CA LEU A 158 33.22 -4.92 -4.78
C LEU A 158 34.22 -5.98 -5.27
N ARG A 159 34.23 -7.17 -4.66
CA ARG A 159 35.06 -8.31 -5.12
C ARG A 159 34.56 -8.94 -6.41
N ASN A 160 33.25 -8.99 -6.63
CA ASN A 160 32.65 -9.49 -7.87
C ASN A 160 32.99 -8.57 -9.04
N LEU A 161 32.81 -7.26 -8.84
CA LEU A 161 33.27 -6.22 -9.75
C LEU A 161 34.76 -6.38 -10.09
N LYS A 162 35.61 -6.58 -9.08
CA LYS A 162 37.04 -6.88 -9.28
C LYS A 162 37.26 -8.15 -10.12
N THR A 163 36.58 -9.25 -9.79
CA THR A 163 36.76 -10.54 -10.48
C THR A 163 36.31 -10.48 -11.94
N LYS A 164 35.24 -9.73 -12.24
CA LYS A 164 34.78 -9.46 -13.61
C LYS A 164 35.82 -8.62 -14.38
N ASN A 165 36.44 -7.64 -13.73
CA ASN A 165 37.54 -6.85 -14.32
C ASN A 165 38.80 -7.71 -14.59
N ASP A 166 39.17 -8.59 -13.65
CA ASP A 166 40.32 -9.50 -13.78
C ASP A 166 40.14 -10.53 -14.93
N ARG A 167 38.95 -11.14 -15.04
CA ARG A 167 38.64 -12.15 -16.09
C ARG A 167 38.62 -11.56 -17.50
N THR A 168 38.36 -10.27 -17.63
CA THR A 168 38.33 -9.57 -18.92
C THR A 168 39.70 -9.00 -19.33
N GLY A 169 40.76 -9.30 -18.56
CA GLY A 169 42.15 -8.95 -18.86
C GLY A 169 42.44 -7.45 -18.78
N ARG A 170 41.62 -6.69 -18.03
CA ARG A 170 41.50 -5.24 -18.16
C ARG A 170 42.15 -4.41 -17.05
N ASP A 171 42.71 -5.01 -15.99
CA ASP A 171 43.45 -4.28 -14.97
C ASP A 171 44.37 -5.19 -14.14
N ARG A 172 45.63 -4.80 -13.89
CA ARG A 172 46.56 -5.53 -13.00
C ARG A 172 46.61 -4.93 -11.60
N ASN A 173 46.03 -3.74 -11.41
CA ASN A 173 45.95 -3.08 -10.12
C ASN A 173 44.64 -3.44 -9.40
N SER A 174 44.67 -3.50 -8.07
CA SER A 174 43.56 -4.00 -7.24
C SER A 174 42.40 -2.99 -7.11
N GLU A 175 42.08 -2.27 -8.17
CA GLU A 175 41.20 -1.09 -8.18
C GLU A 175 39.82 -1.41 -8.82
N VAL A 176 38.77 -0.85 -8.22
CA VAL A 176 37.38 -0.94 -8.67
C VAL A 176 36.83 0.48 -8.76
N VAL A 177 36.39 0.87 -9.96
CA VAL A 177 35.69 2.15 -10.18
C VAL A 177 34.21 1.87 -10.32
N ALA A 178 33.42 2.32 -9.37
CA ALA A 178 31.97 2.09 -9.37
C ALA A 178 31.20 3.22 -8.67
N THR A 179 30.02 3.54 -9.21
CA THR A 179 29.04 4.39 -8.54
C THR A 179 28.37 3.62 -7.40
N PRO A 180 27.79 4.32 -6.40
CA PRO A 180 26.94 3.69 -5.40
C PRO A 180 25.86 2.77 -6.04
N GLY A 181 25.22 3.23 -7.11
CA GLY A 181 24.21 2.43 -7.82
C GLY A 181 24.76 1.15 -8.48
N GLU A 182 25.99 1.16 -8.99
CA GLU A 182 26.63 -0.01 -9.61
C GLU A 182 27.06 -1.04 -8.57
N ILE A 183 27.60 -0.59 -7.43
CA ILE A 183 27.92 -1.47 -6.30
C ILE A 183 26.66 -2.23 -5.85
N LEU A 184 25.51 -1.57 -5.85
CA LEU A 184 24.21 -2.19 -5.51
C LEU A 184 23.65 -3.13 -6.57
N LEU A 185 24.01 -2.94 -7.85
CA LEU A 185 23.59 -3.83 -8.93
C LEU A 185 24.41 -5.12 -8.94
N GLU A 186 25.62 -5.08 -8.37
CA GLU A 186 26.58 -6.19 -8.32
C GLU A 186 26.54 -6.97 -7.00
N ASP A 187 25.67 -6.57 -6.07
CA ASP A 187 25.34 -7.34 -4.88
C ASP A 187 24.44 -8.53 -5.27
N ASP A 188 25.08 -9.64 -5.69
CA ASP A 188 24.39 -10.87 -6.11
C ASP A 188 23.42 -11.43 -5.03
N GLU A 189 23.72 -11.18 -3.75
CA GLU A 189 22.90 -11.65 -2.61
C GLU A 189 21.85 -10.61 -2.13
N HIS A 190 21.83 -9.42 -2.74
CA HIS A 190 20.85 -8.35 -2.43
C HIS A 190 20.74 -8.04 -0.93
N ALA A 191 21.84 -8.22 -0.21
CA ALA A 191 21.89 -7.99 1.23
C ALA A 191 21.64 -6.51 1.52
N PHE A 192 22.07 -5.62 0.61
CA PHE A 192 21.87 -4.17 0.71
C PHE A 192 20.45 -3.71 0.36
N ARG A 193 19.72 -3.17 1.36
CA ARG A 193 18.38 -2.63 1.16
C ARG A 193 18.44 -1.31 0.38
N ARG A 194 17.83 -1.27 -0.80
CA ARG A 194 17.74 -0.05 -1.61
C ARG A 194 16.73 0.93 -1.03
N ASP A 195 17.19 2.12 -0.67
CA ASP A 195 16.40 3.30 -0.41
C ASP A 195 17.00 4.44 -1.23
N THR A 196 16.30 4.82 -2.31
CA THR A 196 16.77 5.79 -3.30
C THR A 196 17.12 7.16 -2.68
N HIS A 197 16.64 7.45 -1.46
CA HIS A 197 16.95 8.68 -0.74
C HIS A 197 18.21 8.62 0.13
N THR A 198 18.68 7.42 0.51
CA THR A 198 19.80 7.24 1.46
C THR A 198 20.92 6.32 0.94
N ASP A 199 20.71 5.62 -0.16
CA ASP A 199 21.66 4.66 -0.76
C ASP A 199 23.08 5.21 -0.89
N ASP A 200 23.23 6.42 -1.45
CA ASP A 200 24.54 7.05 -1.62
C ASP A 200 25.28 7.23 -0.28
N THR A 201 24.57 7.72 0.74
CA THR A 201 25.15 7.96 2.07
C THR A 201 25.44 6.65 2.79
N ARG A 202 24.53 5.67 2.70
CA ARG A 202 24.66 4.37 3.34
C ARG A 202 25.80 3.56 2.70
N ILE A 203 26.00 3.63 1.39
CA ILE A 203 27.12 2.97 0.72
C ILE A 203 28.45 3.62 1.09
N LYS A 204 28.52 4.96 1.08
CA LYS A 204 29.72 5.67 1.54
C LYS A 204 30.08 5.35 2.99
N THR A 205 29.06 5.16 3.84
CA THR A 205 29.21 4.74 5.23
C THR A 205 29.69 3.28 5.32
N ALA A 206 29.09 2.37 4.56
CA ALA A 206 29.52 0.96 4.52
C ALA A 206 30.97 0.82 4.04
N ILE A 207 31.36 1.57 3.01
CA ILE A 207 32.75 1.61 2.51
C ILE A 207 33.68 2.17 3.60
N ALA A 208 33.26 3.16 4.38
CA ALA A 208 34.04 3.67 5.51
C ALA A 208 34.29 2.60 6.58
N TRP A 209 33.28 1.79 6.90
CA TRP A 209 33.45 0.68 7.85
C TRP A 209 34.31 -0.45 7.29
N LEU A 210 34.22 -0.72 5.98
CA LEU A 210 35.13 -1.66 5.32
C LEU A 210 36.58 -1.14 5.32
N GLU A 211 36.76 0.17 5.26
CA GLU A 211 38.07 0.84 5.32
C GLU A 211 38.67 0.78 6.73
N ASP A 212 37.88 1.07 7.76
CA ASP A 212 38.29 0.90 9.16
C ASP A 212 38.64 -0.57 9.48
N ALA A 213 37.93 -1.53 8.88
CA ALA A 213 38.23 -2.96 8.98
C ALA A 213 39.44 -3.40 8.11
N SER A 214 40.06 -2.46 7.38
CA SER A 214 41.20 -2.71 6.47
C SER A 214 40.89 -3.75 5.37
N LEU A 215 39.64 -3.77 4.87
CA LEU A 215 39.19 -4.64 3.76
C LEU A 215 39.16 -3.91 2.42
N VAL A 216 39.01 -2.59 2.44
CA VAL A 216 39.08 -1.71 1.28
C VAL A 216 39.87 -0.46 1.63
N GLN A 217 40.33 0.26 0.63
CA GLN A 217 40.94 1.57 0.79
C GLN A 217 40.35 2.50 -0.28
N ARG A 218 39.90 3.70 0.12
CA ARG A 218 39.49 4.72 -0.85
C ARG A 218 40.73 5.51 -1.27
N ASP A 219 40.98 5.59 -2.57
CA ASP A 219 41.90 6.60 -3.11
C ASP A 219 41.12 7.92 -3.24
N GLU A 220 41.80 9.08 -3.27
CA GLU A 220 41.15 10.32 -3.72
C GLU A 220 40.50 10.05 -5.09
N ASN A 221 39.39 10.72 -5.43
CA ASN A 221 38.82 10.65 -6.78
C ASN A 221 39.90 11.05 -7.79
N ARG A 222 40.70 10.08 -8.24
CA ARG A 222 41.75 10.26 -9.22
C ARG A 222 40.98 10.47 -10.51
N ALA A 223 40.94 11.73 -10.96
CA ALA A 223 40.65 11.99 -12.34
C ALA A 223 41.81 11.37 -13.14
N GLU A 224 41.66 10.09 -13.47
CA GLU A 224 42.52 9.44 -14.44
C GLU A 224 42.19 10.03 -15.80
N VAL A 225 43.17 10.67 -16.40
CA VAL A 225 43.10 11.05 -17.81
C VAL A 225 43.35 9.77 -18.59
N PHE A 226 42.28 9.10 -19.03
CA PHE A 226 42.40 7.96 -19.93
C PHE A 226 43.14 8.39 -21.19
N ALA A 227 44.16 7.62 -21.57
CA ALA A 227 45.10 7.95 -22.61
C ALA A 227 44.37 8.39 -23.90
N SER A 228 44.59 9.64 -24.26
CA SER A 228 44.22 10.21 -25.54
C SER A 228 44.74 9.34 -26.67
N SER A 229 43.85 8.86 -27.54
CA SER A 229 44.25 8.25 -28.81
C SER A 229 45.11 9.25 -29.58
N LEU A 230 46.40 8.95 -29.72
CA LEU A 230 47.31 9.82 -30.47
C LEU A 230 46.95 9.72 -31.95
N LEU A 231 46.72 10.88 -32.57
CA LEU A 231 46.46 11.00 -34.01
C LEU A 231 47.77 11.03 -34.83
N VAL A 232 48.90 10.79 -34.16
CA VAL A 232 50.25 10.73 -34.71
C VAL A 232 50.86 9.38 -34.36
N SER A 233 51.56 8.81 -35.33
CA SER A 233 52.11 7.44 -35.24
C SER A 233 53.56 7.41 -34.75
N THR A 234 54.24 8.57 -34.76
CA THR A 234 55.63 8.72 -34.35
C THR A 234 55.87 10.00 -33.57
N LEU A 235 56.92 10.00 -32.73
CA LEU A 235 57.33 11.20 -31.98
C LEU A 235 57.78 12.34 -32.91
N ASP A 236 58.31 12.01 -34.09
CA ASP A 236 58.80 12.99 -35.05
C ASP A 236 57.64 13.71 -35.76
N GLU A 237 56.57 12.98 -36.09
CA GLU A 237 55.32 13.58 -36.57
C GLU A 237 54.70 14.55 -35.54
N ALA A 238 54.78 14.21 -34.25
CA ALA A 238 54.35 15.11 -33.18
C ALA A 238 55.22 16.38 -33.09
N LYS A 239 56.54 16.23 -33.22
CA LYS A 239 57.48 17.38 -33.21
C LYS A 239 57.25 18.32 -34.39
N GLU A 240 56.91 17.81 -35.57
CA GLU A 240 56.57 18.63 -36.74
C GLU A 240 55.31 19.47 -36.49
N ARG A 241 54.25 18.86 -35.94
CA ARG A 241 53.01 19.59 -35.60
C ARG A 241 53.22 20.60 -34.47
N LEU A 242 54.15 20.34 -33.54
CA LEU A 242 54.54 21.25 -32.45
C LEU A 242 55.57 22.33 -32.86
N ALA A 243 56.06 22.34 -34.10
CA ALA A 243 57.16 23.22 -34.53
C ALA A 243 56.84 24.73 -34.47
N LYS A 244 55.55 25.09 -34.44
CA LYS A 244 55.08 26.49 -34.36
C LYS A 244 54.92 27.01 -32.93
N ILE A 245 55.12 26.16 -31.91
CA ILE A 245 55.06 26.55 -30.50
C ILE A 245 56.45 26.95 -30.04
N ASP A 246 56.51 27.93 -29.12
CA ASP A 246 57.77 28.36 -28.51
C ASP A 246 58.50 27.19 -27.81
N GLU A 247 59.83 27.27 -27.78
CA GLU A 247 60.69 26.19 -27.25
C GLU A 247 60.40 25.86 -25.77
N HIS A 248 59.97 26.84 -24.98
CA HIS A 248 59.71 26.67 -23.55
C HIS A 248 58.43 25.86 -23.30
N ARG A 249 57.35 26.08 -24.08
CA ARG A 249 56.11 25.27 -24.00
C ARG A 249 56.19 23.98 -24.81
N ARG A 250 57.01 23.91 -25.85
CA ARG A 250 57.19 22.71 -26.69
C ARG A 250 57.82 21.54 -25.93
N ARG A 251 58.79 21.79 -25.06
CA ARG A 251 59.51 20.75 -24.30
C ARG A 251 58.61 19.90 -23.39
N PRO A 252 57.74 20.49 -22.53
CA PRO A 252 56.75 19.73 -21.77
C PRO A 252 55.80 18.88 -22.64
N LEU A 253 55.30 19.44 -23.74
CA LEU A 253 54.37 18.76 -24.67
C LEU A 253 54.99 17.54 -25.35
N VAL A 254 56.25 17.65 -25.82
CA VAL A 254 56.97 16.52 -26.44
C VAL A 254 57.24 15.40 -25.43
N ARG A 255 57.49 15.73 -24.16
CA ARG A 255 57.67 14.71 -23.10
C ARG A 255 56.38 13.98 -22.78
N ILE A 256 55.25 14.70 -22.71
CA ILE A 256 53.92 14.12 -22.51
C ILE A 256 53.60 13.17 -23.69
N VAL A 257 53.73 13.63 -24.94
CA VAL A 257 53.47 12.80 -26.12
C VAL A 257 54.41 11.58 -26.18
N GLY A 258 55.68 11.76 -25.86
CA GLY A 258 56.64 10.65 -25.85
C GLY A 258 56.34 9.59 -24.78
N ARG A 259 55.78 9.97 -23.63
CA ARG A 259 55.29 8.99 -22.66
C ARG A 259 54.06 8.27 -23.19
N LEU A 260 53.12 8.99 -23.79
CA LEU A 260 51.88 8.44 -24.35
C LEU A 260 52.11 7.47 -25.52
N ILE A 261 53.10 7.72 -26.39
CA ILE A 261 53.48 6.80 -27.50
C ILE A 261 54.07 5.48 -26.98
N ASN A 262 54.84 5.55 -25.89
CA ASN A 262 55.58 4.41 -25.36
C ASN A 262 54.86 3.70 -24.21
N ALA A 263 53.65 4.13 -23.85
CA ALA A 263 52.82 3.46 -22.85
C ALA A 263 52.20 2.19 -23.48
N PRO A 264 52.21 1.04 -22.77
CA PRO A 264 51.43 -0.13 -23.17
C PRO A 264 49.95 0.23 -23.37
N ILE A 265 49.29 -0.37 -24.37
CA ILE A 265 47.88 -0.09 -24.71
C ILE A 265 46.93 -0.39 -23.53
N ASP A 266 47.38 -1.22 -22.59
CA ASP A 266 46.69 -1.70 -21.40
C ASP A 266 47.04 -0.97 -20.09
N GLU A 267 47.89 0.08 -20.11
CA GLU A 267 48.32 0.81 -18.91
C GLU A 267 47.99 2.31 -19.01
N GLY A 268 47.13 2.82 -18.11
CA GLY A 268 46.80 4.25 -18.02
C GLY A 268 47.96 5.10 -17.48
N VAL A 269 48.06 6.36 -17.89
CA VAL A 269 49.11 7.29 -17.43
C VAL A 269 48.50 8.29 -16.45
N SER A 270 49.02 8.35 -15.22
CA SER A 270 48.44 9.22 -14.18
C SER A 270 48.80 10.70 -14.35
N THR A 271 47.93 11.60 -13.88
CA THR A 271 48.17 13.05 -13.91
C THR A 271 49.43 13.44 -13.14
N ASP A 272 49.74 12.77 -12.03
CA ASP A 272 50.95 13.02 -11.23
C ASP A 272 52.23 12.57 -11.95
N GLU A 273 52.16 11.49 -12.73
CA GLU A 273 53.26 11.03 -13.57
C GLU A 273 53.54 12.01 -14.71
N LEU A 274 52.48 12.53 -15.36
CA LEU A 274 52.59 13.58 -16.37
C LEU A 274 53.14 14.88 -15.78
N MET A 275 52.73 15.27 -14.57
CA MET A 275 53.27 16.44 -13.86
C MET A 275 54.76 16.27 -13.56
N SER A 276 55.18 15.12 -13.04
CA SER A 276 56.58 14.79 -12.75
C SER A 276 57.47 14.79 -14.01
N LEU A 277 56.98 14.21 -15.11
CA LEU A 277 57.70 14.14 -16.38
C LEU A 277 57.82 15.49 -17.11
N SER A 278 56.72 16.26 -17.12
CA SER A 278 56.62 17.53 -17.84
C SER A 278 57.14 18.73 -17.03
N GLY A 279 57.21 18.62 -15.70
CA GLY A 279 57.53 19.72 -14.79
C GLY A 279 56.40 20.74 -14.64
N LEU A 280 55.17 20.40 -15.06
CA LEU A 280 54.00 21.29 -15.03
C LEU A 280 53.15 21.07 -13.77
N SER A 281 52.43 22.12 -13.35
CA SER A 281 51.37 22.02 -12.33
C SER A 281 50.14 21.29 -12.89
N ARG A 282 49.18 20.91 -12.02
CA ARG A 282 47.92 20.25 -12.43
C ARG A 282 47.16 21.04 -13.51
N ASP A 283 47.00 22.36 -13.34
CA ASP A 283 46.41 23.24 -14.35
C ASP A 283 47.28 23.34 -15.62
N GLY A 284 48.60 23.30 -15.47
CA GLY A 284 49.55 23.28 -16.58
C GLY A 284 49.44 22.02 -17.44
N VAL A 285 49.30 20.84 -16.84
CA VAL A 285 49.07 19.57 -17.56
C VAL A 285 47.73 19.57 -18.28
N ARG A 286 46.67 20.10 -17.63
CA ARG A 286 45.34 20.23 -18.25
C ARG A 286 45.40 21.12 -19.51
N ASN A 287 46.06 22.27 -19.43
CA ASN A 287 46.24 23.17 -20.57
C ASN A 287 47.12 22.52 -21.67
N ALA A 288 48.15 21.78 -21.29
CA ALA A 288 49.02 21.08 -22.24
C ALA A 288 48.27 19.99 -23.03
N LEU A 289 47.39 19.23 -22.37
CA LEU A 289 46.52 18.24 -23.04
C LEU A 289 45.52 18.92 -24.00
N HIS A 290 45.00 20.09 -23.61
CA HIS A 290 44.14 20.90 -24.48
C HIS A 290 44.89 21.44 -25.71
N ASP A 291 46.15 21.87 -25.54
CA ASP A 291 47.00 22.32 -26.65
C ASP A 291 47.28 21.18 -27.65
N LEU A 292 47.53 19.95 -27.16
CA LEU A 292 47.72 18.77 -28.01
C LEU A 292 46.46 18.39 -28.80
N GLU A 293 45.29 18.64 -28.23
CA GLU A 293 43.99 18.44 -28.88
C GLU A 293 43.74 19.49 -29.99
N GLN A 294 43.96 20.78 -29.70
CA GLN A 294 43.82 21.85 -30.72
C GLN A 294 44.76 21.68 -31.91
N LEU A 295 45.94 21.09 -31.68
CA LEU A 295 46.94 20.84 -32.71
C LEU A 295 46.74 19.49 -33.44
N GLY A 296 45.68 18.76 -33.10
CA GLY A 296 45.33 17.49 -33.73
C GLY A 296 46.36 16.38 -33.49
N ILE A 297 47.10 16.44 -32.38
CA ILE A 297 48.14 15.44 -32.02
C ILE A 297 47.53 14.34 -31.15
N ALA A 298 46.58 14.70 -30.30
CA ALA A 298 45.90 13.81 -29.37
C ALA A 298 44.37 13.96 -29.53
N ASN A 299 43.63 12.88 -29.32
CA ASN A 299 42.17 12.90 -29.25
C ASN A 299 41.73 12.26 -27.94
N ASN A 300 41.08 13.04 -27.07
CA ASN A 300 40.68 12.67 -25.72
C ASN A 300 39.28 12.01 -25.72
N ASP A 301 39.11 11.02 -26.59
CA ASP A 301 37.79 10.42 -26.83
C ASP A 301 37.57 9.20 -25.94
N THR A 302 36.64 9.30 -24.98
CA THR A 302 36.36 8.24 -24.03
C THR A 302 35.69 7.04 -24.72
N THR A 303 36.25 5.84 -24.51
CA THR A 303 35.66 4.60 -25.00
C THR A 303 34.40 4.24 -24.19
N LEU A 304 33.37 3.76 -24.90
CA LEU A 304 32.09 3.38 -24.34
C LEU A 304 31.66 2.03 -24.91
N THR A 305 31.13 1.16 -24.06
CA THR A 305 30.53 -0.11 -24.49
C THR A 305 29.07 -0.19 -24.08
N ALA A 306 28.24 -0.72 -24.98
CA ALA A 306 26.80 -0.88 -24.77
C ALA A 306 26.34 -2.25 -25.29
N TYR A 307 25.41 -2.88 -24.59
CA TYR A 307 24.68 -4.05 -25.06
C TYR A 307 23.42 -3.62 -25.81
N ILE A 308 23.17 -4.27 -26.95
CA ILE A 308 21.98 -4.05 -27.77
C ILE A 308 21.34 -5.39 -28.17
N HIS A 309 20.04 -5.36 -28.46
CA HIS A 309 19.27 -6.53 -28.88
C HIS A 309 18.89 -6.39 -30.37
N GLU A 310 19.29 -7.35 -31.21
CA GLU A 310 19.11 -7.27 -32.67
C GLU A 310 18.52 -8.58 -33.22
N GLY A 311 17.57 -8.50 -34.16
CA GLY A 311 17.00 -9.68 -34.81
C GLY A 311 16.07 -10.55 -33.94
N ILE A 312 15.63 -10.05 -32.79
CA ILE A 312 14.66 -10.70 -31.90
C ILE A 312 13.36 -9.89 -31.82
N GLU A 313 12.25 -10.50 -31.37
CA GLU A 313 10.93 -9.88 -31.32
C GLU A 313 10.92 -8.54 -30.54
N ARG A 314 11.61 -8.51 -29.39
CA ARG A 314 11.85 -7.31 -28.56
C ARG A 314 13.23 -6.69 -28.80
N SER A 315 13.55 -6.39 -30.07
CA SER A 315 14.80 -5.70 -30.44
C SER A 315 14.91 -4.31 -29.79
N SER A 316 16.12 -3.77 -29.69
CA SER A 316 16.36 -2.40 -29.20
C SER A 316 15.58 -1.36 -30.02
N GLN A 317 15.43 -1.56 -31.33
CA GLN A 317 14.63 -0.66 -32.17
C GLN A 317 13.14 -0.67 -31.78
N ARG A 318 12.56 -1.85 -31.54
CA ARG A 318 11.15 -1.94 -31.11
C ARG A 318 10.93 -1.36 -29.71
N ARG A 319 11.86 -1.62 -28.78
CA ARG A 319 11.83 -1.01 -27.43
C ARG A 319 11.86 0.52 -27.50
N LEU A 320 12.64 1.07 -28.44
CA LEU A 320 12.70 2.52 -28.67
C LEU A 320 11.35 3.05 -29.18
N GLU A 321 10.76 2.41 -30.20
CA GLU A 321 9.46 2.79 -30.75
C GLU A 321 8.35 2.77 -29.70
N ASP A 322 8.28 1.71 -28.90
CA ASP A 322 7.31 1.56 -27.80
C ASP A 322 7.49 2.66 -26.75
N ALA A 323 8.73 2.94 -26.34
CA ALA A 323 9.04 3.98 -25.35
C ALA A 323 8.70 5.40 -25.88
N VAL A 324 8.98 5.68 -27.15
CA VAL A 324 8.64 6.95 -27.81
C VAL A 324 7.12 7.13 -27.89
N GLY A 325 6.39 6.11 -28.33
CA GLY A 325 4.93 6.15 -28.46
C GLY A 325 4.26 6.36 -27.10
N LEU A 326 4.66 5.58 -26.10
CA LEU A 326 4.10 5.66 -24.75
C LEU A 326 4.39 7.01 -24.07
N GLU A 327 5.59 7.56 -24.22
CA GLU A 327 5.94 8.88 -23.67
C GLU A 327 5.13 10.00 -24.30
N GLN A 328 4.91 9.95 -25.62
CA GLN A 328 4.12 10.96 -26.33
C GLN A 328 2.67 10.94 -25.85
N ALA A 329 2.04 9.75 -25.82
CA ALA A 329 0.68 9.58 -25.31
C ALA A 329 0.55 10.02 -23.84
N LEU A 330 1.53 9.68 -23.00
CA LEU A 330 1.55 10.13 -21.60
C LEU A 330 1.56 11.65 -21.47
N VAL A 331 2.42 12.35 -22.22
CA VAL A 331 2.49 13.82 -22.17
C VAL A 331 1.19 14.44 -22.66
N ASP A 332 0.60 13.92 -23.73
CA ASP A 332 -0.69 14.40 -24.24
C ASP A 332 -1.82 14.19 -23.22
N ARG A 333 -1.86 13.03 -22.55
CA ARG A 333 -2.83 12.76 -21.47
C ARG A 333 -2.63 13.65 -20.25
N MET A 334 -1.39 13.91 -19.84
CA MET A 334 -1.13 14.85 -18.74
C MET A 334 -1.60 16.27 -19.07
N ARG A 335 -1.43 16.72 -20.32
CA ARG A 335 -1.92 18.01 -20.79
C ARG A 335 -3.44 18.07 -20.83
N GLU A 336 -4.11 17.01 -21.25
CA GLU A 336 -5.58 16.94 -21.24
C GLU A 336 -6.17 16.97 -19.83
N LEU A 337 -5.51 16.31 -18.87
CA LEU A 337 -5.95 16.28 -17.47
C LEU A 337 -5.71 17.61 -16.75
N ALA A 338 -4.69 18.38 -17.16
CA ALA A 338 -4.34 19.65 -16.53
C ALA A 338 -3.88 20.69 -17.58
N PRO A 339 -4.80 21.20 -18.42
CA PRO A 339 -4.46 22.09 -19.53
C PRO A 339 -3.91 23.44 -19.05
N ASP A 340 -4.41 23.93 -17.92
CA ASP A 340 -4.04 25.22 -17.32
C ASP A 340 -2.80 25.12 -16.40
N LEU A 341 -2.19 23.93 -16.30
CA LEU A 341 -0.96 23.77 -15.52
C LEU A 341 0.20 24.49 -16.23
N ASP A 342 0.80 25.46 -15.54
CA ASP A 342 1.92 26.25 -16.03
C ASP A 342 3.08 26.27 -15.00
N PRO A 343 4.25 26.86 -15.30
CA PRO A 343 5.38 26.90 -14.37
C PRO A 343 5.14 27.68 -13.06
N GLN A 344 4.15 28.57 -13.03
CA GLN A 344 3.77 29.36 -11.85
C GLN A 344 2.65 28.69 -11.04
N ALA A 345 1.93 27.75 -11.64
CA ALA A 345 0.85 27.00 -11.02
C ALA A 345 1.34 26.06 -9.91
N ARG A 346 0.40 25.70 -9.01
CA ARG A 346 0.64 24.69 -7.97
C ARG A 346 0.81 23.30 -8.60
N ALA A 347 1.51 22.42 -7.90
CA ALA A 347 1.67 21.04 -8.34
C ALA A 347 0.31 20.33 -8.45
N SER A 348 0.10 19.59 -9.54
CA SER A 348 -1.08 18.75 -9.76
C SER A 348 -0.82 17.32 -9.28
N VAL A 349 -1.87 16.58 -8.90
CA VAL A 349 -1.77 15.17 -8.51
C VAL A 349 -2.16 14.29 -9.68
N LEU A 350 -1.24 13.42 -10.10
CA LEU A 350 -1.44 12.44 -11.16
C LEU A 350 -1.60 11.04 -10.56
N HIS A 351 -2.71 10.37 -10.86
CA HIS A 351 -2.97 8.99 -10.47
C HIS A 351 -2.47 8.03 -11.55
N LEU A 352 -1.57 7.12 -11.19
CA LEU A 352 -0.89 6.24 -12.15
C LEU A 352 -1.84 5.21 -12.76
N ARG A 353 -2.77 4.61 -12.00
CA ARG A 353 -3.70 3.57 -12.52
C ARG A 353 -4.67 4.13 -13.57
N PRO A 354 -5.43 5.22 -13.32
CA PRO A 354 -6.33 5.80 -14.33
C PRO A 354 -5.59 6.19 -15.61
N VAL A 355 -4.42 6.83 -15.49
CA VAL A 355 -3.58 7.20 -16.63
C VAL A 355 -3.11 5.95 -17.38
N THR A 356 -2.67 4.91 -16.67
CA THR A 356 -2.25 3.65 -17.29
C THR A 356 -3.38 3.01 -18.08
N GLN A 357 -4.58 2.94 -17.51
CA GLN A 357 -5.75 2.40 -18.22
C GLN A 357 -6.09 3.21 -19.46
N ALA A 358 -6.09 4.55 -19.36
CA ALA A 358 -6.34 5.41 -20.52
C ALA A 358 -5.33 5.18 -21.65
N LEU A 359 -4.05 4.99 -21.31
CA LEU A 359 -3.01 4.65 -22.29
C LEU A 359 -3.26 3.28 -22.94
N LYS A 360 -3.74 2.28 -22.18
CA LYS A 360 -4.16 1.00 -22.75
C LYS A 360 -5.34 1.15 -23.71
N ASP A 361 -6.33 1.95 -23.32
CA ASP A 361 -7.51 2.23 -24.15
C ASP A 361 -7.13 2.95 -25.46
N ASP A 362 -6.03 3.72 -25.47
CA ASP A 362 -5.44 4.37 -26.65
C ASP A 362 -4.58 3.43 -27.53
N GLY A 363 -4.53 2.13 -27.21
CA GLY A 363 -3.80 1.12 -27.98
C GLY A 363 -2.40 0.80 -27.45
N HIS A 364 -1.99 1.33 -26.28
CA HIS A 364 -0.74 0.94 -25.63
C HIS A 364 -0.97 -0.21 -24.62
N GLU A 365 -1.32 -1.41 -25.11
CA GLU A 365 -1.69 -2.56 -24.26
C GLU A 365 -0.61 -2.92 -23.21
N GLY A 366 0.67 -2.73 -23.54
CA GLY A 366 1.81 -2.96 -22.64
C GLY A 366 2.05 -1.87 -21.58
N ALA A 367 1.20 -0.84 -21.49
CA ALA A 367 1.34 0.21 -20.49
C ALA A 367 1.17 -0.34 -19.08
N LEU A 368 2.12 -0.02 -18.20
CA LEU A 368 2.10 -0.41 -16.78
C LEU A 368 2.39 0.81 -15.90
N PRO A 369 1.87 0.88 -14.66
CA PRO A 369 2.10 2.01 -13.77
C PRO A 369 3.60 2.28 -13.52
N LEU A 370 4.40 1.22 -13.45
CA LEU A 370 5.85 1.29 -13.31
C LEU A 370 6.53 1.98 -14.52
N LEU A 371 6.09 1.68 -15.75
CA LEU A 371 6.62 2.28 -16.97
C LEU A 371 6.24 3.76 -17.07
N VAL A 372 5.00 4.09 -16.71
CA VAL A 372 4.54 5.49 -16.60
C VAL A 372 5.40 6.26 -15.61
N LEU A 373 5.60 5.73 -14.39
CA LEU A 373 6.43 6.38 -13.37
C LEU A 373 7.89 6.56 -13.83
N ARG A 374 8.44 5.59 -14.57
CA ARG A 374 9.79 5.67 -15.15
C ARG A 374 9.90 6.79 -16.18
N LEU A 375 8.92 6.92 -17.07
CA LEU A 375 8.87 7.99 -18.08
C LEU A 375 8.75 9.36 -17.41
N LEU A 376 7.90 9.49 -16.39
CA LEU A 376 7.81 10.71 -15.58
C LEU A 376 9.18 11.07 -14.98
N ARG A 377 9.84 10.12 -14.29
CA ARG A 377 11.18 10.36 -13.70
C ARG A 377 12.18 10.79 -14.76
N SER A 378 12.14 10.20 -15.94
CA SER A 378 12.94 10.62 -17.10
C SER A 378 12.66 12.08 -17.51
N LEU A 379 11.39 12.46 -17.64
CA LEU A 379 11.00 13.84 -17.98
C LEU A 379 11.47 14.86 -16.92
N SER A 380 11.56 14.46 -15.65
CA SER A 380 12.10 15.33 -14.58
C SER A 380 13.60 15.59 -14.69
N MET A 381 14.31 14.79 -15.49
CA MET A 381 15.74 14.97 -15.78
C MET A 381 15.97 15.72 -17.10
N ASP A 382 14.95 15.85 -17.95
CA ASP A 382 15.08 16.51 -19.24
C ASP A 382 15.36 18.00 -19.06
N GLY A 383 16.50 18.45 -19.60
CA GLY A 383 16.98 19.82 -19.48
C GLY A 383 17.41 20.26 -18.07
N ARG A 384 17.63 19.31 -17.14
CA ARG A 384 18.21 19.58 -15.82
C ARG A 384 19.73 19.77 -15.94
N GLY A 385 20.29 20.81 -15.32
CA GLY A 385 21.74 21.08 -15.34
C GLY A 385 22.16 22.18 -14.36
N GLU A 386 23.42 22.62 -14.43
CA GLU A 386 23.96 23.72 -13.58
C GLU A 386 23.18 25.04 -13.72
N ASP A 387 22.53 25.25 -14.88
CA ASP A 387 21.84 26.50 -15.23
C ASP A 387 20.31 26.47 -15.02
N GLY A 388 19.70 25.38 -14.53
CA GLY A 388 18.25 25.34 -14.31
C GLY A 388 17.60 23.98 -14.01
N PRO A 389 16.31 24.00 -13.59
CA PRO A 389 15.57 22.79 -13.24
C PRO A 389 15.20 21.94 -14.45
N GLY A 390 14.88 20.66 -14.22
CA GLY A 390 14.37 19.76 -15.27
C GLY A 390 12.96 20.15 -15.73
N SER A 391 12.41 19.51 -16.77
CA SER A 391 11.12 19.93 -17.36
C SER A 391 9.95 19.88 -16.37
N ILE A 392 9.99 18.93 -15.43
CA ILE A 392 8.99 18.77 -14.37
C ILE A 392 9.67 18.48 -13.03
N ASP A 393 9.06 18.92 -11.95
CA ASP A 393 9.35 18.41 -10.60
C ASP A 393 8.36 17.30 -10.28
N LEU A 394 8.89 16.21 -9.72
CA LEU A 394 8.10 15.05 -9.32
C LEU A 394 8.26 14.77 -7.84
N ARG A 395 7.14 14.58 -7.17
CA ARG A 395 7.09 14.13 -5.79
C ARG A 395 6.13 12.96 -5.68
N GLN A 396 6.66 11.79 -5.36
CA GLN A 396 5.85 10.60 -5.12
C GLN A 396 5.09 10.75 -3.78
N LEU A 397 3.76 10.73 -3.84
CA LEU A 397 2.89 10.90 -2.66
C LEU A 397 2.65 9.55 -1.99
N ASP A 398 2.25 8.56 -2.80
CA ASP A 398 2.11 7.17 -2.42
C ASP A 398 2.56 6.26 -3.59
N ARG A 399 2.22 4.97 -3.57
CA ARG A 399 2.64 4.04 -4.64
C ARG A 399 1.87 4.19 -5.95
N ASP A 400 0.68 4.79 -5.93
CA ASP A 400 -0.21 4.95 -7.08
C ASP A 400 -0.43 6.44 -7.45
N GLN A 401 0.10 7.39 -6.67
CA GLN A 401 -0.04 8.84 -6.86
C GLN A 401 1.30 9.57 -6.88
N VAL A 402 1.43 10.50 -7.84
CA VAL A 402 2.59 11.37 -8.00
C VAL A 402 2.12 12.81 -8.15
N SER A 403 2.71 13.71 -7.37
CA SER A 403 2.57 15.14 -7.56
C SER A 403 3.54 15.59 -8.65
N VAL A 404 3.00 16.30 -9.65
CA VAL A 404 3.70 16.81 -10.82
C VAL A 404 3.59 18.32 -10.84
N LYS A 405 4.73 19.01 -10.87
CA LYS A 405 4.79 20.45 -11.12
C LYS A 405 5.55 20.68 -12.42
N LEU A 406 5.03 21.54 -13.29
CA LEU A 406 5.77 21.94 -14.48
C LEU A 406 6.81 22.99 -14.11
N ASN A 407 8.01 22.86 -14.68
CA ASN A 407 9.02 23.93 -14.68
C ASN A 407 9.11 24.62 -16.05
N ARG A 408 8.51 24.00 -17.07
CA ARG A 408 8.40 24.48 -18.44
C ARG A 408 6.97 24.30 -18.91
N ASP A 409 6.48 25.22 -19.74
CA ASP A 409 5.16 25.06 -20.36
C ASP A 409 5.09 23.81 -21.25
N TRP A 410 3.87 23.37 -21.57
CA TRP A 410 3.65 22.17 -22.36
C TRP A 410 4.42 22.17 -23.71
N PRO A 411 4.45 23.25 -24.50
CA PRO A 411 5.22 23.28 -25.75
C PRO A 411 6.73 23.09 -25.53
N ALA A 412 7.33 23.78 -24.56
CA ALA A 412 8.76 23.66 -24.31
C ALA A 412 9.14 22.28 -23.75
N LEU A 413 8.28 21.68 -22.91
CA LEU A 413 8.46 20.30 -22.44
C LEU A 413 8.45 19.31 -23.61
N GLN A 414 7.42 19.40 -24.47
CA GLN A 414 7.28 18.52 -25.65
C GLN A 414 8.46 18.67 -26.61
N GLU A 415 8.91 19.90 -26.85
CA GLU A 415 10.07 20.16 -27.70
C GLU A 415 11.36 19.58 -27.11
N THR A 416 11.57 19.73 -25.80
CA THR A 416 12.75 19.17 -25.11
C THR A 416 12.78 17.66 -25.20
N ALA A 417 11.66 17.00 -24.93
CA ALA A 417 11.54 15.54 -25.03
C ALA A 417 11.72 15.07 -26.48
N SER A 418 11.15 15.78 -27.46
CA SER A 418 11.31 15.47 -28.88
C SER A 418 12.77 15.51 -29.33
N ARG A 419 13.54 16.55 -28.94
CA ARG A 419 14.97 16.65 -29.27
C ARG A 419 15.77 15.48 -28.69
N ARG A 420 15.49 15.09 -27.44
CA ARG A 420 16.11 13.91 -26.80
C ARG A 420 15.80 12.62 -27.57
N ARG A 421 14.54 12.38 -27.93
CA ARG A 421 14.13 11.19 -28.68
C ARG A 421 14.80 11.12 -30.05
N SER A 422 14.86 12.24 -30.77
CA SER A 422 15.56 12.31 -32.06
C SER A 422 17.05 12.00 -31.92
N ALA A 423 17.73 12.52 -30.89
CA ALA A 423 19.11 12.15 -30.61
C ALA A 423 19.25 10.66 -30.24
N ALA A 424 18.36 10.12 -29.41
CA ALA A 424 18.35 8.71 -29.05
C ALA A 424 18.22 7.78 -30.27
N GLN A 425 17.39 8.14 -31.25
CA GLN A 425 17.24 7.42 -32.51
C GLN A 425 18.56 7.38 -33.30
N VAL A 426 19.23 8.53 -33.45
CA VAL A 426 20.52 8.65 -34.14
C VAL A 426 21.61 7.83 -33.44
N LEU A 427 21.65 7.89 -32.11
CA LEU A 427 22.63 7.15 -31.32
C LEU A 427 22.41 5.62 -31.41
N LEU A 428 21.16 5.16 -31.33
CA LEU A 428 20.85 3.74 -31.49
C LEU A 428 21.23 3.25 -32.88
N GLN A 429 20.93 4.01 -33.93
CA GLN A 429 21.32 3.65 -35.29
C GLN A 429 22.83 3.49 -35.42
N HIS A 430 23.61 4.44 -34.90
CA HIS A 430 25.07 4.34 -34.90
C HIS A 430 25.57 3.10 -34.15
N LEU A 431 25.00 2.79 -32.98
CA LEU A 431 25.37 1.58 -32.21
C LEU A 431 25.07 0.30 -33.00
N ARG A 432 23.92 0.23 -33.70
CA ARG A 432 23.56 -0.92 -34.54
C ARG A 432 24.53 -1.10 -35.71
N GLU A 433 24.96 0.00 -36.34
CA GLU A 433 25.94 -0.04 -37.44
C GLU A 433 27.33 -0.55 -37.01
N GLN A 434 27.66 -0.49 -35.72
CA GLN A 434 28.91 -1.04 -35.18
C GLN A 434 28.85 -2.56 -34.90
N LEU A 435 27.71 -3.22 -35.07
CA LEU A 435 27.61 -4.68 -34.94
C LEU A 435 28.41 -5.39 -36.03
N LYS A 436 29.30 -6.28 -35.62
CA LYS A 436 30.12 -7.07 -36.55
C LYS A 436 29.30 -8.21 -37.16
N GLY A 437 29.28 -8.30 -38.49
CA GLY A 437 28.91 -9.53 -39.22
C GLY A 437 27.43 -9.93 -39.19
N GLY A 438 26.48 -9.00 -39.06
CA GLY A 438 25.04 -9.32 -39.09
C GLY A 438 24.57 -10.16 -37.89
N ALA A 439 25.25 -10.04 -36.75
CA ALA A 439 24.91 -10.74 -35.52
C ALA A 439 23.46 -10.47 -35.10
N GLN A 440 22.73 -11.54 -34.79
CA GLN A 440 21.38 -11.52 -34.24
C GLN A 440 21.39 -12.22 -32.88
N GLY A 441 20.72 -11.65 -31.89
CA GLY A 441 20.69 -12.15 -30.52
C GLY A 441 20.38 -11.06 -29.51
N ALA A 442 20.22 -11.48 -28.25
CA ALA A 442 20.11 -10.59 -27.10
C ALA A 442 21.50 -10.26 -26.54
N ASP A 443 21.64 -9.08 -25.91
CA ASP A 443 22.87 -8.64 -25.23
C ASP A 443 24.14 -8.69 -26.11
N LEU A 444 24.04 -8.20 -27.35
CA LEU A 444 25.18 -8.06 -28.25
C LEU A 444 26.03 -6.86 -27.82
N LEU A 445 27.29 -7.12 -27.46
CA LEU A 445 28.22 -6.08 -27.04
C LEU A 445 28.74 -5.26 -28.23
N VAL A 446 28.55 -3.95 -28.16
CA VAL A 446 29.08 -2.96 -29.10
C VAL A 446 30.08 -2.05 -28.39
N GLU A 447 31.16 -1.71 -29.08
CA GLU A 447 32.19 -0.78 -28.60
C GLU A 447 32.25 0.45 -29.52
N THR A 448 32.25 1.64 -28.92
CA THR A 448 32.31 2.92 -29.63
C THR A 448 33.02 3.99 -28.78
N THR A 449 33.02 5.25 -29.23
CA THR A 449 33.61 6.38 -28.49
C THR A 449 32.64 7.56 -28.40
N LEU A 450 32.75 8.38 -27.35
CA LEU A 450 31.84 9.53 -27.13
C LEU A 450 31.88 10.54 -28.28
N GLY A 451 33.04 10.80 -28.86
CA GLY A 451 33.24 11.67 -30.01
C GLY A 451 32.70 11.08 -31.31
N LYS A 452 32.64 9.75 -31.48
CA LYS A 452 31.90 9.14 -32.59
C LYS A 452 30.39 9.34 -32.44
N LEU A 453 29.86 9.15 -31.23
CA LEU A 453 28.46 9.38 -30.91
C LEU A 453 28.07 10.87 -30.98
N LEU A 454 28.95 11.77 -30.57
CA LEU A 454 28.76 13.21 -30.72
C LEU A 454 28.70 13.60 -32.19
N ARG A 455 29.62 13.06 -33.01
CA ARG A 455 29.63 13.29 -34.46
C ARG A 455 28.37 12.77 -35.15
N SER A 456 27.78 11.67 -34.70
CA SER A 456 26.52 11.20 -35.29
C SER A 456 25.39 12.20 -35.04
N ILE A 457 25.29 12.78 -33.83
CA ILE A 457 24.35 13.88 -33.53
C ILE A 457 24.68 15.14 -34.35
N GLU A 458 25.93 15.55 -34.44
CA GLU A 458 26.35 16.76 -35.18
C GLU A 458 26.18 16.62 -36.70
N SER A 459 26.19 15.38 -37.22
CA SER A 459 25.95 15.09 -38.64
C SER A 459 24.47 15.19 -39.02
N ASP A 460 23.55 15.14 -38.05
CA ASP A 460 22.12 15.36 -38.27
C ASP A 460 21.83 16.87 -38.38
N LEU A 461 21.47 17.32 -39.59
CA LEU A 461 21.20 18.73 -39.90
C LEU A 461 20.06 19.33 -39.07
N VAL A 462 19.06 18.52 -38.70
CA VAL A 462 17.88 18.97 -37.94
C VAL A 462 18.25 19.18 -36.49
N LEU A 463 18.90 18.19 -35.85
CA LEU A 463 19.37 18.28 -34.47
C LEU A 463 20.38 19.41 -34.31
N ARG A 464 21.36 19.52 -35.21
CA ARG A 464 22.38 20.57 -35.17
C ARG A 464 21.80 21.98 -35.18
N SER A 465 20.70 22.19 -35.92
CA SER A 465 20.04 23.50 -35.99
C SER A 465 19.23 23.87 -34.73
N ARG A 466 18.84 22.88 -33.92
CA ARG A 466 17.92 23.04 -32.77
C ARG A 466 18.60 22.92 -31.40
N VAL A 467 19.88 22.59 -31.36
CA VAL A 467 20.60 22.22 -30.14
C VAL A 467 21.76 23.18 -29.91
N ARG A 468 21.75 23.87 -28.75
CA ARG A 468 22.82 24.80 -28.37
C ARG A 468 24.09 24.06 -27.91
N ASP A 469 23.92 22.95 -27.21
CA ASP A 469 25.00 22.13 -26.66
C ASP A 469 24.76 20.65 -26.98
N PRO A 470 25.37 20.12 -28.07
CA PRO A 470 25.23 18.73 -28.47
C PRO A 470 25.76 17.73 -27.44
N ARG A 471 26.69 18.12 -26.57
CA ARG A 471 27.26 17.24 -25.53
C ARG A 471 26.24 16.96 -24.43
N LYS A 472 25.59 18.00 -23.90
CA LYS A 472 24.50 17.82 -22.92
C LYS A 472 23.36 16.95 -23.49
N LEU A 473 23.06 17.08 -24.79
CA LEU A 473 22.05 16.25 -25.44
C LEU A 473 22.49 14.80 -25.60
N LEU A 474 23.75 14.56 -25.99
CA LEU A 474 24.35 13.23 -26.08
C LEU A 474 24.21 12.48 -24.75
N ASP A 475 24.64 13.11 -23.65
CA ASP A 475 24.62 12.52 -22.31
C ASP A 475 23.21 12.11 -21.91
N ARG A 476 22.25 13.03 -22.07
CA ARG A 476 20.85 12.77 -21.71
C ARG A 476 20.22 11.71 -22.60
N ALA A 477 20.48 11.73 -23.91
CA ALA A 477 19.93 10.75 -24.84
C ALA A 477 20.46 9.33 -24.60
N LEU A 478 21.77 9.19 -24.32
CA LEU A 478 22.38 7.91 -23.93
C LEU A 478 21.79 7.37 -22.62
N LEU A 479 21.69 8.22 -21.59
CA LEU A 479 21.09 7.84 -20.32
C LEU A 479 19.63 7.44 -20.48
N TRP A 480 18.88 8.14 -21.33
CA TRP A 480 17.49 7.79 -21.60
C TRP A 480 17.34 6.44 -22.31
N LEU A 481 18.17 6.16 -23.33
CA LEU A 481 18.20 4.84 -23.98
C LEU A 481 18.47 3.72 -22.96
N HIS A 482 19.34 3.99 -21.98
CA HIS A 482 19.62 3.06 -20.90
C HIS A 482 18.44 2.90 -19.91
N GLU A 483 17.86 4.01 -19.46
CA GLU A 483 16.70 4.04 -18.57
C GLU A 483 15.49 3.30 -19.16
N GLN A 484 15.25 3.44 -20.46
CA GLN A 484 14.16 2.77 -21.17
C GLN A 484 14.50 1.34 -21.64
N GLU A 485 15.65 0.79 -21.21
CA GLU A 485 16.10 -0.57 -21.55
C GLU A 485 16.23 -0.82 -23.07
N VAL A 486 16.40 0.25 -23.84
CA VAL A 486 16.72 0.18 -25.27
C VAL A 486 18.14 -0.33 -25.45
N ILE A 487 19.07 0.12 -24.60
CA ILE A 487 20.45 -0.36 -24.52
C ILE A 487 20.86 -0.59 -23.06
N ARG A 488 21.92 -1.38 -22.82
CA ARG A 488 22.54 -1.49 -21.49
C ARG A 488 23.98 -1.01 -21.55
N LEU A 489 24.28 0.14 -20.94
CA LEU A 489 25.64 0.68 -20.89
C LEU A 489 26.51 -0.16 -19.93
N ASN A 490 27.75 -0.46 -20.32
CA ASN A 490 28.68 -1.29 -19.55
C ASN A 490 29.90 -0.49 -19.07
N LYS A 491 30.76 0.00 -19.99
CA LYS A 491 31.87 0.91 -19.67
C LYS A 491 31.59 2.33 -20.14
N GLY A 492 31.93 3.34 -19.33
CA GLY A 492 31.73 4.77 -19.61
C GLY A 492 30.62 5.46 -18.80
N LEU A 493 29.86 4.72 -17.97
CA LEU A 493 28.80 5.29 -17.14
C LEU A 493 29.32 6.33 -16.12
N ALA A 494 30.55 6.11 -15.62
CA ALA A 494 31.25 6.98 -14.68
C ALA A 494 31.64 8.35 -15.26
N VAL A 495 31.64 8.52 -16.59
CA VAL A 495 31.82 9.84 -17.23
C VAL A 495 30.58 10.72 -17.04
N PHE A 496 29.42 10.08 -16.82
CA PHE A 496 28.13 10.74 -16.68
C PHE A 496 27.62 10.80 -15.23
N ARG A 497 28.37 10.24 -14.26
CA ARG A 497 27.97 10.11 -12.84
C ARG A 497 29.18 10.18 -11.88
N PRO A 498 29.02 10.68 -10.65
CA PRO A 498 30.09 10.64 -9.63
C PRO A 498 30.34 9.21 -9.13
N ALA A 499 31.35 8.52 -9.68
CA ALA A 499 31.82 7.20 -9.25
C ALA A 499 32.94 7.30 -8.20
N MET A 500 33.17 6.23 -7.43
CA MET A 500 34.26 6.13 -6.43
C MET A 500 35.32 5.14 -6.92
N THR A 501 36.60 5.45 -6.71
CA THR A 501 37.73 4.54 -6.94
C THR A 501 38.09 3.84 -5.62
N ILE A 502 37.97 2.51 -5.59
CA ILE A 502 38.11 1.70 -4.38
C ILE A 502 39.15 0.61 -4.62
N ARG A 503 40.20 0.57 -3.79
CA ARG A 503 41.14 -0.56 -3.75
C ARG A 503 40.59 -1.66 -2.87
N VAL A 504 40.45 -2.86 -3.44
CA VAL A 504 39.97 -4.04 -2.70
C VAL A 504 41.17 -4.94 -2.37
N GLU A 505 41.40 -5.15 -1.07
CA GLU A 505 42.50 -5.97 -0.54
C GLU A 505 42.54 -7.38 -1.14
N LYS A 506 43.73 -8.00 -1.18
CA LYS A 506 43.90 -9.35 -1.74
C LYS A 506 43.41 -10.45 -0.80
N THR A 507 43.13 -10.12 0.45
CA THR A 507 42.72 -11.08 1.47
C THR A 507 41.29 -11.58 1.21
N ARG A 508 41.07 -12.90 1.36
CA ARG A 508 39.73 -13.53 1.28
C ARG A 508 38.92 -13.39 2.58
N ARG A 509 39.36 -12.52 3.50
CA ARG A 509 38.73 -12.35 4.82
C ARG A 509 37.38 -11.67 4.66
N GLN A 510 36.30 -12.27 5.17
CA GLN A 510 34.96 -11.66 5.17
C GLN A 510 34.80 -10.61 6.27
N PHE A 511 33.81 -9.73 6.14
CA PHE A 511 33.48 -8.77 7.19
C PHE A 511 32.80 -9.51 8.36
N GLY A 512 33.54 -9.65 9.47
CA GLY A 512 33.17 -10.53 10.57
C GLY A 512 32.36 -9.86 11.68
N ARG A 513 31.93 -10.65 12.67
CA ARG A 513 31.26 -10.12 13.88
C ARG A 513 32.16 -9.19 14.69
N THR A 514 33.46 -9.48 14.77
CA THR A 514 34.44 -8.66 15.48
C THR A 514 34.61 -7.29 14.84
N ASP A 515 34.50 -7.22 13.51
CA ASP A 515 34.61 -5.98 12.74
C ASP A 515 33.34 -5.11 12.89
N PHE A 516 32.18 -5.75 13.08
CA PHE A 516 30.90 -5.07 13.28
C PHE A 516 30.65 -4.59 14.73
N ALA A 517 31.32 -5.18 15.73
CA ALA A 517 31.04 -4.93 17.14
C ALA A 517 31.12 -3.44 17.56
N PRO A 518 32.11 -2.63 17.11
CA PRO A 518 32.15 -1.19 17.44
C PRO A 518 30.94 -0.43 16.91
N LEU A 519 30.50 -0.75 15.70
CA LEU A 519 29.32 -0.15 15.07
C LEU A 519 28.02 -0.55 15.78
N GLU A 520 27.92 -1.81 16.20
CA GLU A 520 26.79 -2.30 16.99
C GLU A 520 26.68 -1.57 18.35
N LEU A 521 27.79 -1.36 19.04
CA LEU A 521 27.83 -0.57 20.28
C LEU A 521 27.41 0.89 20.04
N HIS A 522 27.89 1.51 18.95
CA HIS A 522 27.48 2.86 18.58
C HIS A 522 25.95 2.96 18.37
N TYR A 523 25.35 1.98 17.67
CA TYR A 523 23.90 1.94 17.50
C TYR A 523 23.17 1.73 18.82
N GLN A 524 23.65 0.87 19.72
CA GLN A 524 23.06 0.69 21.03
C GLN A 524 23.09 1.99 21.85
N GLU A 525 24.19 2.74 21.80
CA GLU A 525 24.32 4.02 22.48
C GLU A 525 23.33 5.06 21.95
N GLN A 526 23.14 5.15 20.62
CA GLN A 526 22.12 6.02 20.03
C GLN A 526 20.70 5.67 20.51
N VAL A 527 20.36 4.38 20.68
CA VAL A 527 19.05 3.99 21.22
C VAL A 527 18.92 4.49 22.67
N LEU A 528 19.98 4.33 23.46
CA LEU A 528 20.00 4.79 24.84
C LEU A 528 19.82 6.31 24.94
N GLN A 529 20.51 7.08 24.10
CA GLN A 529 20.39 8.54 24.05
C GLN A 529 18.97 9.01 23.77
N ILE A 530 18.22 8.32 22.89
CA ILE A 530 16.82 8.63 22.62
C ILE A 530 15.95 8.36 23.86
N HIS A 531 16.17 7.24 24.57
CA HIS A 531 15.47 6.93 25.84
C HIS A 531 15.79 7.96 26.93
N VAL A 532 17.03 8.44 27.01
CA VAL A 532 17.41 9.51 27.93
C VAL A 532 16.70 10.82 27.59
N MET A 533 16.59 11.14 26.29
CA MET A 533 15.86 12.32 25.83
C MET A 533 14.36 12.23 26.14
N GLU A 534 13.75 11.06 25.95
CA GLU A 534 12.36 10.79 26.38
C GLU A 534 12.18 11.04 27.89
N GLU A 535 13.07 10.48 28.72
CA GLU A 535 13.03 10.67 30.16
C GLU A 535 13.20 12.13 30.56
N PHE A 536 14.14 12.85 29.91
CA PHE A 536 14.31 14.30 30.10
C PHE A 536 13.01 15.08 29.84
N VAL A 537 12.28 14.74 28.77
CA VAL A 537 11.00 15.40 28.48
C VAL A 537 9.93 15.05 29.50
N ASN A 538 9.80 13.77 29.87
CA ASN A 538 8.81 13.34 30.87
C ASN A 538 9.03 14.07 32.21
N ARG A 539 10.29 14.16 32.67
CA ARG A 539 10.64 14.96 33.87
C ARG A 539 10.32 16.44 33.68
N GLY A 540 10.54 16.99 32.49
CA GLY A 540 10.28 18.40 32.18
C GLY A 540 8.79 18.75 32.14
N LEU A 541 7.94 17.81 31.70
CA LEU A 541 6.49 17.94 31.74
C LEU A 541 5.95 17.95 33.17
N ASP A 542 6.55 17.16 34.06
CA ASP A 542 6.22 17.18 35.49
C ASP A 542 6.75 18.45 36.18
N ALA A 543 8.05 18.71 36.04
CA ALA A 543 8.74 19.88 36.59
C ALA A 543 10.05 20.17 35.85
N ILE A 544 10.16 21.37 35.25
CA ILE A 544 11.38 21.82 34.54
C ILE A 544 12.65 21.66 35.39
N ALA A 545 12.57 21.90 36.69
CA ALA A 545 13.71 21.74 37.60
C ALA A 545 14.26 20.29 37.64
N ALA A 546 13.40 19.28 37.52
CA ALA A 546 13.81 17.88 37.49
C ALA A 546 14.53 17.54 36.18
N ALA A 547 14.05 18.04 35.04
CA ALA A 547 14.70 17.89 33.74
C ALA A 547 16.10 18.53 33.73
N LEU A 548 16.24 19.74 34.29
CA LEU A 548 17.54 20.40 34.42
C LEU A 548 18.51 19.59 35.28
N GLN A 549 18.06 19.01 36.39
CA GLN A 549 18.90 18.16 37.22
C GLN A 549 19.34 16.88 36.48
N LEU A 550 18.44 16.25 35.71
CA LEU A 550 18.78 15.10 34.86
C LEU A 550 19.87 15.48 33.85
N ALA A 551 19.74 16.63 33.19
CA ALA A 551 20.73 17.09 32.23
C ALA A 551 22.09 17.36 32.86
N MET A 552 22.14 17.97 34.05
CA MET A 552 23.40 18.15 34.79
C MET A 552 24.03 16.81 35.17
N ASP A 553 23.24 15.88 35.69
CA ASP A 553 23.70 14.55 36.09
C ASP A 553 24.21 13.74 34.89
N TYR A 554 23.61 13.90 33.70
CA TYR A 554 24.02 13.22 32.47
C TYR A 554 25.48 13.49 32.08
N PHE A 555 25.96 14.72 32.31
CA PHE A 555 27.36 15.08 32.03
C PHE A 555 28.30 14.90 33.24
N ALA A 556 27.75 14.75 34.45
CA ALA A 556 28.54 14.70 35.68
C ALA A 556 28.77 13.28 36.21
N LEU A 557 27.82 12.36 36.01
CA LEU A 557 27.84 11.01 36.55
C LEU A 557 28.41 10.01 35.55
N ASP A 558 28.96 8.90 36.05
CA ASP A 558 29.24 7.73 35.23
C ASP A 558 27.93 7.06 34.76
N ARG A 559 28.01 6.33 33.65
CA ARG A 559 26.86 5.68 32.99
C ARG A 559 26.01 4.84 33.95
N ASP A 560 26.62 3.95 34.71
CA ASP A 560 25.87 3.00 35.55
C ASP A 560 25.16 3.73 36.69
N THR A 561 25.82 4.73 37.28
CA THR A 561 25.23 5.57 38.33
C THR A 561 24.09 6.44 37.78
N PHE A 562 24.24 6.99 36.57
CA PHE A 562 23.18 7.73 35.90
C PHE A 562 21.95 6.85 35.65
N LEU A 563 22.13 5.67 35.04
CA LEU A 563 21.03 4.77 34.71
C LEU A 563 20.29 4.28 35.97
N ARG A 564 21.00 3.92 37.03
CA ARG A 564 20.37 3.54 38.31
C ARG A 564 19.53 4.66 38.92
N ARG A 565 19.92 5.91 38.73
CA ARG A 565 19.24 7.08 39.31
C ARG A 565 18.02 7.49 38.49
N TRP A 566 18.16 7.59 37.17
CA TRP A 566 17.16 8.21 36.30
C TRP A 566 16.32 7.20 35.51
N LEU A 567 16.83 6.00 35.28
CA LEU A 567 16.16 4.92 34.53
C LEU A 567 16.17 3.59 35.31
N PRO A 568 15.74 3.57 36.60
CA PRO A 568 15.75 2.35 37.40
C PRO A 568 14.82 1.28 36.79
N ASP A 569 15.24 0.01 36.87
CA ASP A 569 14.46 -1.16 36.45
C ASP A 569 14.04 -1.24 34.95
N ARG A 570 14.59 -0.36 34.09
CA ARG A 570 14.37 -0.36 32.64
C ARG A 570 15.19 -1.46 31.96
N THR A 571 14.55 -2.61 31.70
CA THR A 571 15.14 -3.74 30.93
C THR A 571 14.97 -3.60 29.42
N ASP A 572 14.28 -2.56 28.99
CA ASP A 572 13.84 -2.28 27.62
C ASP A 572 14.75 -1.28 26.89
N LEU A 573 15.83 -0.79 27.50
CA LEU A 573 16.72 0.24 26.93
C LEU A 573 17.41 -0.19 25.61
N ALA A 574 17.48 -1.50 25.34
CA ALA A 574 17.96 -2.03 24.06
C ALA A 574 16.90 -2.03 22.95
N ARG A 575 15.62 -1.85 23.31
CA ARG A 575 14.50 -1.83 22.36
C ARG A 575 14.43 -0.47 21.70
N GLN A 576 14.26 -0.49 20.39
CA GLN A 576 14.09 0.71 19.58
C GLN A 576 12.63 1.14 19.57
N THR A 577 11.95 1.25 20.70
CA THR A 577 10.54 1.69 20.81
C THR A 577 10.27 2.17 22.22
N THR A 578 9.24 2.98 22.41
CA THR A 578 8.83 3.44 23.74
C THR A 578 8.18 2.31 24.56
N PRO A 579 8.24 2.38 25.91
CA PRO A 579 7.53 1.45 26.79
C PRO A 579 6.02 1.39 26.51
N GLU A 580 5.39 2.52 26.20
CA GLU A 580 3.97 2.67 25.89
C GLU A 580 3.63 1.90 24.61
N SER A 581 4.42 2.09 23.55
CA SER A 581 4.27 1.39 22.27
C SER A 581 4.46 -0.12 22.44
N TRP A 582 5.48 -0.55 23.19
CA TRP A 582 5.68 -1.96 23.52
C TRP A 582 4.48 -2.56 24.29
N ARG A 583 3.97 -1.85 25.29
CA ARG A 583 2.79 -2.27 26.06
C ARG A 583 1.55 -2.40 25.17
N ALA A 584 1.31 -1.41 24.30
CA ALA A 584 0.19 -1.40 23.37
C ALA A 584 0.28 -2.55 22.34
N ILE A 585 1.46 -2.82 21.80
CA ILE A 585 1.66 -3.79 20.71
C ILE A 585 1.83 -5.22 21.22
N VAL A 586 2.58 -5.44 22.30
CA VAL A 586 2.92 -6.79 22.76
C VAL A 586 2.16 -7.15 24.01
N GLU A 587 2.21 -6.34 25.06
CA GLU A 587 1.66 -6.73 26.37
C GLU A 587 0.13 -6.75 26.38
N SER A 588 -0.52 -5.84 25.67
CA SER A 588 -1.99 -5.72 25.58
C SER A 588 -2.68 -6.96 25.01
N LEU A 589 -1.94 -7.81 24.26
CA LEU A 589 -2.43 -9.09 23.76
C LEU A 589 -2.87 -10.01 24.90
N ASN A 590 -2.28 -9.86 26.10
CA ASN A 590 -2.63 -10.63 27.31
C ASN A 590 -2.62 -12.16 27.11
N ASN A 591 -1.93 -12.65 26.09
CA ASN A 591 -1.82 -14.06 25.73
C ASN A 591 -0.37 -14.41 25.40
N PRO A 592 0.26 -15.36 26.11
CA PRO A 592 1.65 -15.76 25.84
C PRO A 592 1.89 -16.28 24.41
N THR A 593 0.93 -17.02 23.84
CA THR A 593 1.04 -17.57 22.48
C THR A 593 0.99 -16.46 21.43
N GLN A 594 0.01 -15.56 21.50
CA GLN A 594 -0.09 -14.39 20.62
C GLN A 594 1.15 -13.50 20.75
N ARG A 595 1.61 -13.22 21.98
CA ARG A 595 2.86 -12.47 22.22
C ARG A 595 4.06 -13.11 21.54
N ARG A 596 4.22 -14.43 21.66
CA ARG A 596 5.32 -15.17 21.02
C ARG A 596 5.23 -15.16 19.49
N ILE A 597 4.03 -15.20 18.92
CA ILE A 597 3.83 -15.10 17.46
C ILE A 597 4.18 -13.69 16.97
N VAL A 598 3.71 -12.67 17.69
CA VAL A 598 3.91 -11.25 17.33
C VAL A 598 5.36 -10.82 17.52
N ALA A 599 6.01 -11.23 18.61
CA ALA A 599 7.39 -10.90 18.94
C ALA A 599 8.41 -11.94 18.43
N ASP A 600 8.10 -12.63 17.34
CA ASP A 600 9.04 -13.56 16.71
C ASP A 600 10.11 -12.77 15.93
N ASP A 601 11.35 -12.73 16.43
CA ASP A 601 12.43 -11.93 15.86
C ASP A 601 13.20 -12.60 14.71
N ARG A 602 12.80 -13.79 14.28
CA ARG A 602 13.45 -14.50 13.18
C ARG A 602 13.14 -13.79 11.86
N GLU A 603 14.18 -13.42 11.12
CA GLU A 603 14.09 -12.55 9.93
C GLU A 603 13.55 -13.24 8.66
N GLN A 604 13.63 -14.56 8.58
CA GLN A 604 13.25 -15.37 7.41
C GLN A 604 12.56 -16.65 7.86
N THR A 605 11.39 -16.55 8.47
CA THR A 605 10.58 -17.73 8.77
C THR A 605 9.16 -17.45 8.34
N ASN A 606 8.70 -18.21 7.34
CA ASN A 606 7.30 -18.22 6.98
C ASN A 606 6.50 -18.80 8.14
N VAL A 607 5.38 -18.16 8.50
CA VAL A 607 4.55 -18.58 9.63
C VAL A 607 3.14 -18.83 9.15
N LEU A 608 2.60 -19.99 9.51
CA LEU A 608 1.19 -20.31 9.34
C LEU A 608 0.53 -20.33 10.72
N VAL A 609 -0.38 -19.40 10.96
CA VAL A 609 -1.16 -19.35 12.20
C VAL A 609 -2.51 -20.04 11.96
N LEU A 610 -2.63 -21.27 12.48
CA LEU A 610 -3.88 -22.01 12.49
C LEU A 610 -4.71 -21.61 13.71
N ALA A 611 -5.77 -20.87 13.45
CA ALA A 611 -6.55 -20.22 14.49
C ALA A 611 -7.99 -20.75 14.52
N GLY A 612 -8.64 -20.71 15.68
CA GLY A 612 -10.08 -20.97 15.81
C GLY A 612 -10.93 -19.69 15.75
N PRO A 613 -12.27 -19.77 15.64
CA PRO A 613 -13.19 -18.66 15.85
C PRO A 613 -12.88 -17.89 17.12
N GLY A 614 -12.94 -16.56 17.04
CA GLY A 614 -12.80 -15.69 18.21
C GLY A 614 -11.45 -15.75 18.90
N SER A 615 -10.41 -16.31 18.26
CA SER A 615 -9.06 -16.39 18.82
C SER A 615 -8.20 -15.16 18.59
N GLY A 616 -8.73 -14.17 17.84
CA GLY A 616 -8.03 -12.93 17.52
C GLY A 616 -7.10 -13.02 16.31
N LYS A 617 -7.49 -13.75 15.25
CA LYS A 617 -6.77 -13.87 13.96
C LYS A 617 -6.24 -12.53 13.43
N THR A 618 -7.17 -11.66 13.03
CA THR A 618 -6.88 -10.32 12.52
C THR A 618 -6.15 -9.47 13.56
N ARG A 619 -6.41 -9.66 14.87
CA ARG A 619 -5.67 -8.98 15.95
C ARG A 619 -4.19 -9.36 15.91
N VAL A 620 -3.85 -10.65 15.82
CA VAL A 620 -2.46 -11.10 15.74
C VAL A 620 -1.77 -10.59 14.48
N LEU A 621 -2.46 -10.59 13.34
CA LEU A 621 -1.92 -10.04 12.08
C LEU A 621 -1.60 -8.55 12.21
N VAL A 622 -2.54 -7.74 12.70
CA VAL A 622 -2.35 -6.29 12.90
C VAL A 622 -1.21 -6.02 13.89
N HIS A 623 -1.21 -6.71 15.04
CA HIS A 623 -0.14 -6.54 16.04
C HIS A 623 1.23 -7.00 15.51
N ARG A 624 1.28 -8.02 14.64
CA ARG A 624 2.52 -8.41 13.97
C ARG A 624 3.04 -7.32 13.04
N ILE A 625 2.18 -6.69 12.25
CA ILE A 625 2.56 -5.53 11.42
C ILE A 625 3.06 -4.40 12.33
N ALA A 626 2.31 -4.05 13.38
CA ALA A 626 2.73 -3.01 14.33
C ALA A 626 4.09 -3.31 14.96
N TYR A 627 4.36 -4.57 15.32
CA TYR A 627 5.67 -5.01 15.81
C TYR A 627 6.79 -4.83 14.77
N LEU A 628 6.52 -5.20 13.51
CA LEU A 628 7.47 -4.99 12.41
C LEU A 628 7.81 -3.50 12.23
N LEU A 629 6.81 -2.62 12.34
CA LEU A 629 6.97 -1.17 12.19
C LEU A 629 7.69 -0.51 13.37
N ARG A 630 7.20 -0.73 14.59
CA ARG A 630 7.60 0.03 15.79
C ARG A 630 8.76 -0.61 16.54
N VAL A 631 8.86 -1.94 16.55
CA VAL A 631 9.92 -2.65 17.28
C VAL A 631 11.07 -3.03 16.36
N ARG A 632 10.76 -3.64 15.21
CA ARG A 632 11.79 -4.07 14.23
C ARG A 632 12.23 -2.96 13.29
N ARG A 633 11.50 -1.83 13.28
CA ARG A 633 11.78 -0.66 12.42
C ARG A 633 11.91 -1.02 10.94
N GLU A 634 11.09 -1.98 10.49
CA GLU A 634 10.92 -2.27 9.08
C GLU A 634 10.29 -1.06 8.38
N ASP A 635 10.70 -0.79 7.14
CA ASP A 635 10.09 0.28 6.35
C ASP A 635 8.60 -0.05 6.14
N PRO A 636 7.66 0.84 6.52
CA PRO A 636 6.24 0.62 6.27
C PRO A 636 5.93 0.24 4.82
N ARG A 637 6.66 0.82 3.85
CA ARG A 637 6.47 0.57 2.42
C ARG A 637 6.88 -0.84 1.98
N SER A 638 7.55 -1.58 2.87
CA SER A 638 7.97 -2.96 2.65
C SER A 638 6.96 -4.02 3.09
N ILE A 639 5.85 -3.59 3.69
CA ILE A 639 4.83 -4.48 4.22
C ILE A 639 3.59 -4.47 3.32
N LEU A 640 3.22 -5.64 2.83
CA LEU A 640 1.97 -5.91 2.13
C LEU A 640 1.07 -6.77 3.04
N ALA A 641 -0.14 -6.30 3.32
CA ALA A 641 -1.20 -7.08 3.94
C ALA A 641 -2.30 -7.37 2.91
N LEU A 642 -2.59 -8.66 2.68
CA LEU A 642 -3.64 -9.15 1.81
C LEU A 642 -4.83 -9.60 2.65
N ALA A 643 -5.98 -8.96 2.44
CA ALA A 643 -7.23 -9.33 3.05
C ALA A 643 -8.14 -10.06 2.04
N TYR A 644 -9.02 -10.92 2.53
CA TYR A 644 -9.96 -11.64 1.67
C TYR A 644 -11.02 -10.73 0.99
N ASN A 645 -11.42 -9.63 1.64
CA ASN A 645 -12.34 -8.63 1.08
C ASN A 645 -12.00 -7.20 1.55
N ARG A 646 -12.62 -6.18 0.94
CA ARG A 646 -12.36 -4.77 1.24
C ARG A 646 -12.71 -4.39 2.67
N HIS A 647 -13.80 -4.91 3.24
CA HIS A 647 -14.15 -4.64 4.64
C HIS A 647 -13.04 -5.07 5.60
N ALA A 648 -12.47 -6.27 5.41
CA ALA A 648 -11.34 -6.74 6.20
C ALA A 648 -10.08 -5.87 6.00
N ALA A 649 -9.83 -5.40 4.76
CA ALA A 649 -8.74 -4.46 4.49
C ALA A 649 -8.91 -3.13 5.23
N VAL A 650 -10.11 -2.53 5.21
CA VAL A 650 -10.45 -1.28 5.93
C VAL A 650 -10.28 -1.48 7.44
N GLU A 651 -10.77 -2.60 7.97
CA GLU A 651 -10.63 -2.93 9.39
C GLU A 651 -9.16 -3.09 9.81
N ILE A 652 -8.33 -3.75 9.01
CA ILE A 652 -6.88 -3.85 9.24
C ILE A 652 -6.25 -2.46 9.27
N ARG A 653 -6.56 -1.58 8.31
CA ARG A 653 -6.03 -0.20 8.27
C ARG A 653 -6.45 0.60 9.51
N ARG A 654 -7.73 0.57 9.88
CA ARG A 654 -8.24 1.26 11.08
C ARG A 654 -7.48 0.84 12.33
N ARG A 655 -7.36 -0.47 12.54
CA ARG A 655 -6.68 -1.03 13.74
C ARG A 655 -5.18 -0.74 13.72
N LEU A 656 -4.55 -0.65 12.55
CA LEU A 656 -3.15 -0.22 12.43
C LEU A 656 -2.99 1.26 12.77
N ASP A 657 -3.84 2.14 12.26
CA ASP A 657 -3.80 3.57 12.58
C ASP A 657 -3.99 3.80 14.10
N GLU A 658 -4.88 3.05 14.75
CA GLU A 658 -5.05 3.08 16.21
C GLU A 658 -3.82 2.64 17.00
N LEU A 659 -3.00 1.71 16.46
CA LEU A 659 -1.85 1.15 17.16
C LEU A 659 -0.53 1.88 16.85
N VAL A 660 -0.36 2.37 15.63
CA VAL A 660 0.90 2.96 15.16
C VAL A 660 0.74 4.31 14.47
N GLY A 661 -0.45 4.89 14.42
CA GLY A 661 -0.68 6.23 13.87
C GLY A 661 -0.18 6.40 12.44
N ALA A 662 0.56 7.48 12.20
CA ALA A 662 1.01 7.88 10.85
C ALA A 662 1.86 6.82 10.12
N ASP A 663 2.56 5.93 10.83
CA ASP A 663 3.35 4.86 10.22
C ASP A 663 2.46 3.83 9.48
N SER A 664 1.19 3.68 9.88
CA SER A 664 0.23 2.79 9.23
C SER A 664 0.01 3.16 7.76
N ARG A 665 0.09 4.44 7.41
CA ARG A 665 -0.16 4.98 6.06
C ARG A 665 0.83 4.47 5.01
N GLY A 666 2.02 4.05 5.43
CA GLY A 666 3.01 3.50 4.53
C GLY A 666 2.81 2.00 4.23
N VAL A 667 2.01 1.29 5.04
CA VAL A 667 1.70 -0.13 4.84
C VAL A 667 0.71 -0.29 3.69
N THR A 668 0.99 -1.19 2.75
CA THR A 668 0.05 -1.51 1.68
C THR A 668 -0.95 -2.55 2.18
N VAL A 669 -2.23 -2.19 2.31
CA VAL A 669 -3.30 -3.12 2.70
C VAL A 669 -4.33 -3.24 1.57
N LEU A 670 -4.39 -4.38 0.89
CA LEU A 670 -5.20 -4.61 -0.31
C LEU A 670 -5.90 -5.98 -0.26
N THR A 671 -6.85 -6.21 -1.16
CA THR A 671 -7.30 -7.57 -1.51
C THR A 671 -6.40 -8.16 -2.60
N CYS A 672 -6.50 -9.47 -2.87
CA CYS A 672 -5.79 -10.07 -4.01
C CYS A 672 -6.17 -9.40 -5.34
N HIS A 673 -7.46 -9.11 -5.55
CA HIS A 673 -7.94 -8.34 -6.70
C HIS A 673 -7.37 -6.92 -6.73
N GLY A 674 -7.34 -6.22 -5.59
CA GLY A 674 -6.73 -4.89 -5.48
C GLY A 674 -5.24 -4.89 -5.83
N MET A 675 -4.52 -5.94 -5.45
CA MET A 675 -3.12 -6.14 -5.84
C MET A 675 -2.98 -6.40 -7.34
N ALA A 676 -3.84 -7.25 -7.92
CA ALA A 676 -3.84 -7.52 -9.36
C ALA A 676 -4.12 -6.26 -10.18
N LEU A 677 -5.17 -5.51 -9.84
CA LEU A 677 -5.49 -4.21 -10.47
C LEU A 677 -4.31 -3.22 -10.42
N ARG A 678 -3.56 -3.24 -9.32
CA ARG A 678 -2.40 -2.37 -9.13
C ARG A 678 -1.20 -2.80 -9.97
N LEU A 679 -0.95 -4.10 -10.09
CA LEU A 679 0.12 -4.64 -10.92
C LEU A 679 -0.15 -4.42 -12.41
N THR A 680 -1.37 -4.71 -12.86
CA THR A 680 -1.77 -4.57 -14.27
C THR A 680 -2.01 -3.11 -14.66
N GLY A 681 -2.27 -2.22 -13.70
CA GLY A 681 -2.69 -0.84 -13.94
C GLY A 681 -4.14 -0.69 -14.35
N THR A 682 -4.95 -1.74 -14.23
CA THR A 682 -6.36 -1.74 -14.65
C THR A 682 -7.22 -0.84 -13.77
N HIS A 683 -8.12 -0.07 -14.39
CA HIS A 683 -9.02 0.87 -13.71
C HIS A 683 -10.50 0.60 -14.07
N LEU A 684 -11.36 0.45 -13.06
CA LEU A 684 -12.71 -0.09 -13.21
C LEU A 684 -13.81 0.96 -13.48
N ALA A 685 -13.52 2.27 -13.40
CA ALA A 685 -14.54 3.32 -13.44
C ALA A 685 -15.40 3.34 -14.72
N ASN A 686 -14.84 2.90 -15.86
CA ASN A 686 -15.55 2.85 -17.15
C ASN A 686 -16.15 1.46 -17.44
N ARG A 687 -16.01 0.49 -16.53
CA ARG A 687 -16.54 -0.88 -16.67
C ARG A 687 -17.30 -1.33 -15.41
N PRO A 688 -18.40 -0.64 -15.04
CA PRO A 688 -19.17 -0.93 -13.82
C PRO A 688 -19.84 -2.33 -13.80
N ASP A 689 -19.98 -2.98 -14.97
CA ASP A 689 -20.71 -4.24 -15.14
C ASP A 689 -19.80 -5.48 -15.34
N LEU A 690 -18.52 -5.41 -14.96
CA LEU A 690 -17.60 -6.57 -15.04
C LEU A 690 -18.12 -7.74 -14.19
N ALA A 691 -18.21 -8.92 -14.80
CA ALA A 691 -18.67 -10.16 -14.19
C ALA A 691 -17.58 -10.76 -13.27
N GLU A 692 -17.96 -11.72 -12.41
CA GLU A 692 -17.00 -12.43 -11.55
C GLU A 692 -15.89 -13.13 -12.36
N ASP A 693 -16.20 -13.65 -13.56
CA ASP A 693 -15.24 -14.32 -14.44
C ASP A 693 -14.09 -13.38 -14.90
N ASP A 694 -14.35 -12.08 -15.04
CA ASP A 694 -13.37 -11.09 -15.47
C ASP A 694 -12.27 -10.88 -14.41
N PHE A 695 -12.57 -11.12 -13.13
CA PHE A 695 -11.60 -11.01 -12.03
C PHE A 695 -10.62 -12.18 -11.98
N GLY A 696 -11.06 -13.38 -12.37
CA GLY A 696 -10.16 -14.53 -12.53
C GLY A 696 -9.15 -14.31 -13.65
N GLU A 697 -9.58 -13.71 -14.76
CA GLU A 697 -8.65 -13.30 -15.84
C GLU A 697 -7.63 -12.27 -15.37
N LEU A 698 -8.06 -11.28 -14.60
CA LEU A 698 -7.17 -10.25 -14.05
C LEU A 698 -6.11 -10.84 -13.09
N LEU A 699 -6.50 -11.78 -12.22
CA LEU A 699 -5.56 -12.48 -11.33
C LEU A 699 -4.51 -13.26 -12.12
N ARG A 700 -4.93 -13.93 -13.20
CA ARG A 700 -4.04 -14.66 -14.11
C ARG A 700 -3.10 -13.71 -14.87
N GLU A 701 -3.58 -12.58 -15.38
CA GLU A 701 -2.74 -11.55 -16.02
C GLU A 701 -1.66 -11.03 -15.06
N ALA A 702 -2.05 -10.65 -13.83
CA ALA A 702 -1.11 -10.19 -12.81
C ALA A 702 -0.07 -11.26 -12.44
N THR A 703 -0.48 -12.52 -12.39
CA THR A 703 0.41 -13.67 -12.11
C THR A 703 1.40 -13.88 -13.25
N ALA A 704 0.94 -13.83 -14.51
CA ALA A 704 1.79 -13.93 -15.70
C ALA A 704 2.83 -12.80 -15.75
N LEU A 705 2.45 -11.57 -15.37
CA LEU A 705 3.37 -10.43 -15.26
C LEU A 705 4.47 -10.65 -14.21
N LEU A 706 4.15 -11.31 -13.09
CA LEU A 706 5.13 -11.61 -12.04
C LEU A 706 6.04 -12.79 -12.40
N HIS A 707 5.56 -13.73 -13.21
CA HIS A 707 6.38 -14.80 -13.77
C HIS A 707 7.21 -14.36 -14.98
N GLY A 708 6.94 -13.17 -15.53
CA GLY A 708 7.58 -12.69 -16.75
C GLY A 708 7.32 -13.62 -17.93
N GLU A 709 6.09 -14.14 -18.06
CA GLU A 709 5.74 -15.03 -19.17
C GLU A 709 6.08 -14.38 -20.53
N GLY A 710 6.82 -15.10 -21.37
CA GLY A 710 7.35 -14.60 -22.63
C GLY A 710 8.72 -13.90 -22.53
N LEU A 711 9.33 -13.82 -21.34
CA LEU A 711 10.67 -13.29 -21.14
C LEU A 711 11.71 -14.39 -20.83
N PRO A 712 13.00 -14.16 -21.14
CA PRO A 712 14.09 -14.97 -20.60
C PRO A 712 14.09 -14.96 -19.06
N SER A 713 14.57 -16.03 -18.42
CA SER A 713 14.54 -16.20 -16.96
C SER A 713 15.15 -15.01 -16.20
N ASP A 714 16.26 -14.45 -16.69
CA ASP A 714 16.93 -13.33 -16.04
C ASP A 714 16.10 -12.03 -16.15
N GLU A 715 15.47 -11.76 -17.30
CA GLU A 715 14.59 -10.59 -17.50
C GLU A 715 13.28 -10.73 -16.70
N ALA A 716 12.75 -11.95 -16.58
CA ALA A 716 11.55 -12.24 -15.80
C ALA A 716 11.76 -11.95 -14.30
N ASP A 717 12.89 -12.40 -13.75
CA ASP A 717 13.27 -12.12 -12.36
C ASP A 717 13.44 -10.61 -12.12
N GLU A 718 14.12 -9.90 -13.03
CA GLU A 718 14.28 -8.44 -12.94
C GLU A 718 12.93 -7.70 -13.01
N GLN A 719 12.03 -8.12 -13.91
CA GLN A 719 10.69 -7.53 -14.00
C GLN A 719 9.93 -7.71 -12.68
N ARG A 720 9.93 -8.92 -12.13
CA ARG A 720 9.28 -9.21 -10.84
C ARG A 720 9.86 -8.35 -9.73
N GLU A 721 11.17 -8.25 -9.64
CA GLU A 721 11.84 -7.42 -8.63
C GLU A 721 11.44 -5.95 -8.74
N ARG A 722 11.31 -5.41 -9.96
CA ARG A 722 10.85 -4.03 -10.16
C ARG A 722 9.38 -3.83 -9.78
N LEU A 723 8.51 -4.78 -10.11
CA LEU A 723 7.09 -4.76 -9.74
C LEU A 723 6.90 -4.83 -8.22
N LEU A 724 7.72 -5.64 -7.55
CA LEU A 724 7.67 -5.85 -6.10
C LEU A 724 8.64 -4.97 -5.33
N ALA A 725 9.32 -4.03 -6.01
CA ALA A 725 10.40 -3.25 -5.44
C ALA A 725 9.97 -2.63 -4.10
N GLY A 726 10.79 -2.91 -3.08
CA GLY A 726 10.59 -2.46 -1.72
C GLY A 726 9.76 -3.39 -0.83
N PHE A 727 8.97 -4.35 -1.36
CA PHE A 727 8.27 -5.33 -0.50
C PHE A 727 9.23 -6.36 0.09
N ARG A 728 8.96 -6.75 1.33
CA ARG A 728 9.70 -7.76 2.10
C ARG A 728 8.77 -8.72 2.83
N TRP A 729 7.67 -8.20 3.35
CA TRP A 729 6.70 -8.93 4.15
C TRP A 729 5.37 -9.01 3.43
N ILE A 730 4.82 -10.23 3.33
CA ILE A 730 3.44 -10.46 2.90
C ILE A 730 2.71 -11.09 4.08
N LEU A 731 1.67 -10.41 4.56
CA LEU A 731 0.78 -10.95 5.57
C LEU A 731 -0.58 -11.21 4.94
N VAL A 732 -1.17 -12.38 5.18
CA VAL A 732 -2.44 -12.77 4.56
C VAL A 732 -3.44 -13.15 5.64
N ASP A 733 -4.60 -12.48 5.65
CA ASP A 733 -5.72 -12.82 6.53
C ASP A 733 -6.68 -13.79 5.84
N GLU A 734 -7.41 -14.58 6.63
CA GLU A 734 -8.41 -15.56 6.18
C GLU A 734 -7.92 -16.49 5.04
N TYR A 735 -6.69 -17.01 5.18
CA TYR A 735 -6.03 -17.84 4.15
C TYR A 735 -6.82 -19.11 3.78
N GLN A 736 -7.79 -19.55 4.59
CA GLN A 736 -8.67 -20.66 4.24
C GLN A 736 -9.61 -20.40 3.06
N ASP A 737 -9.84 -19.13 2.73
CA ASP A 737 -10.77 -18.72 1.68
C ASP A 737 -10.07 -18.42 0.35
N VAL A 738 -8.76 -18.67 0.28
CA VAL A 738 -7.96 -18.52 -0.92
C VAL A 738 -8.34 -19.60 -1.94
N ASP A 739 -8.62 -19.17 -3.18
CA ASP A 739 -8.84 -20.02 -4.35
C ASP A 739 -7.53 -20.28 -5.13
N GLU A 740 -7.62 -20.95 -6.29
CA GLU A 740 -6.46 -21.29 -7.10
C GLU A 740 -5.72 -20.07 -7.64
N ASP A 741 -6.43 -19.14 -8.27
CA ASP A 741 -5.84 -17.97 -8.92
C ASP A 741 -5.19 -17.04 -7.87
N GLN A 742 -5.85 -16.86 -6.72
CA GLN A 742 -5.31 -16.11 -5.59
C GLN A 742 -4.07 -16.79 -5.00
N TYR A 743 -4.07 -18.11 -4.87
CA TYR A 743 -2.91 -18.86 -4.39
C TYR A 743 -1.72 -18.73 -5.34
N GLN A 744 -1.94 -18.79 -6.66
CA GLN A 744 -0.88 -18.61 -7.64
C GLN A 744 -0.31 -17.19 -7.59
N LEU A 745 -1.17 -16.17 -7.47
CA LEU A 745 -0.75 -14.79 -7.30
C LEU A 745 0.12 -14.63 -6.04
N ILE A 746 -0.33 -15.12 -4.88
CA ILE A 746 0.45 -15.07 -3.62
C ILE A 746 1.78 -15.80 -3.78
N SER A 747 1.81 -16.92 -4.50
CA SER A 747 3.02 -17.70 -4.74
C SER A 747 4.02 -16.98 -5.65
N ALA A 748 3.54 -16.31 -6.70
CA ALA A 748 4.34 -15.47 -7.57
C ALA A 748 4.89 -14.25 -6.81
N LEU A 749 4.06 -13.60 -5.98
CA LEU A 749 4.47 -12.52 -5.09
C LEU A 749 5.58 -12.99 -4.12
N ALA A 750 5.42 -14.14 -3.49
CA ALA A 750 6.40 -14.68 -2.55
C ALA A 750 7.73 -15.10 -3.22
N GLY A 751 7.72 -15.33 -4.53
CA GLY A 751 8.91 -15.75 -5.28
C GLY A 751 9.23 -17.23 -5.07
N ARG A 752 8.21 -18.08 -4.92
CA ARG A 752 8.38 -19.52 -4.65
C ARG A 752 9.29 -20.21 -5.66
N THR A 753 9.13 -19.88 -6.93
CA THR A 753 9.86 -20.47 -8.07
C THR A 753 11.30 -19.98 -8.20
N LEU A 754 11.72 -19.00 -7.39
CA LEU A 754 13.09 -18.48 -7.42
C LEU A 754 14.08 -19.47 -6.84
N THR A 755 15.23 -19.59 -7.50
CA THR A 755 16.37 -20.41 -7.11
C THR A 755 17.17 -19.80 -5.96
N SER A 756 17.21 -18.47 -5.84
CA SER A 756 17.82 -17.77 -4.70
C SER A 756 16.82 -17.56 -3.55
N GLY A 757 17.19 -17.99 -2.34
CA GLY A 757 16.37 -17.84 -1.13
C GLY A 757 16.25 -16.39 -0.63
N GLU A 758 17.18 -15.51 -1.01
CA GLU A 758 17.25 -14.12 -0.51
C GLU A 758 16.25 -13.19 -1.20
N ARG A 759 15.80 -13.54 -2.41
CA ARG A 759 14.78 -12.81 -3.18
C ARG A 759 13.34 -13.18 -2.80
N LYS A 760 13.17 -14.12 -1.87
CA LYS A 760 11.86 -14.60 -1.40
C LYS A 760 11.29 -13.66 -0.35
N LEU A 761 10.03 -13.28 -0.52
CA LEU A 761 9.33 -12.47 0.46
C LEU A 761 8.90 -13.35 1.64
N THR A 762 8.94 -12.81 2.86
CA THR A 762 8.54 -13.55 4.06
C THR A 762 7.03 -13.52 4.20
N LEU A 763 6.42 -14.70 4.31
CA LEU A 763 4.98 -14.89 4.42
C LEU A 763 4.53 -15.10 5.87
N PHE A 764 3.48 -14.41 6.26
CA PHE A 764 2.76 -14.64 7.51
C PHE A 764 1.28 -14.83 7.20
N ALA A 765 0.79 -16.06 7.21
CA ALA A 765 -0.60 -16.36 6.90
C ALA A 765 -1.37 -16.70 8.19
N VAL A 766 -2.60 -16.21 8.29
CA VAL A 766 -3.54 -16.58 9.35
C VAL A 766 -4.76 -17.23 8.70
N GLY A 767 -5.20 -18.37 9.23
CA GLY A 767 -6.36 -19.06 8.70
C GLY A 767 -7.04 -20.00 9.69
N ASP A 768 -8.26 -20.41 9.34
CA ASP A 768 -9.08 -21.35 10.09
C ASP A 768 -9.68 -22.41 9.15
N ASP A 769 -9.05 -23.58 9.10
CA ASP A 769 -9.47 -24.72 8.28
C ASP A 769 -10.92 -25.20 8.56
N ASP A 770 -11.40 -25.01 9.79
CA ASP A 770 -12.77 -25.36 10.19
C ASP A 770 -13.81 -24.32 9.69
N GLN A 771 -13.38 -23.18 9.15
CA GLN A 771 -14.24 -22.13 8.59
C GLN A 771 -14.20 -22.01 7.07
N ASN A 772 -13.56 -22.95 6.35
CA ASN A 772 -13.68 -23.00 4.90
C ASN A 772 -15.09 -23.47 4.49
N ILE A 773 -15.88 -22.56 3.94
CA ILE A 773 -17.30 -22.75 3.54
C ILE A 773 -17.59 -22.26 2.11
N TYR A 774 -16.56 -21.87 1.36
CA TYR A 774 -16.68 -21.33 -0.01
C TYR A 774 -16.14 -22.33 -1.05
N GLY A 775 -16.23 -23.63 -0.77
CA GLY A 775 -15.76 -24.67 -1.68
C GLY A 775 -16.43 -24.64 -3.05
N TYR A 776 -17.68 -24.19 -3.11
CA TYR A 776 -18.42 -23.97 -4.37
C TYR A 776 -17.85 -22.83 -5.23
N ALA A 777 -17.13 -21.88 -4.63
CA ALA A 777 -16.47 -20.76 -5.30
C ALA A 777 -14.96 -21.03 -5.53
N GLY A 778 -14.51 -22.27 -5.38
CA GLY A 778 -13.12 -22.69 -5.65
C GLY A 778 -12.16 -22.62 -4.44
N ALA A 779 -12.57 -22.03 -3.31
CA ALA A 779 -11.73 -21.95 -2.11
C ALA A 779 -11.45 -23.34 -1.52
N SER A 780 -10.22 -23.60 -1.10
CA SER A 780 -9.83 -24.96 -0.65
C SER A 780 -8.83 -24.99 0.50
N VAL A 781 -9.13 -25.83 1.50
CA VAL A 781 -8.21 -26.17 2.61
C VAL A 781 -6.92 -26.80 2.08
N LYS A 782 -6.92 -27.31 0.84
CA LYS A 782 -5.72 -27.77 0.14
C LYS A 782 -4.60 -26.72 0.20
N TYR A 783 -4.91 -25.44 -0.01
CA TYR A 783 -3.89 -24.38 -0.06
C TYR A 783 -3.28 -24.06 1.32
N LEU A 784 -4.04 -24.23 2.41
CA LEU A 784 -3.49 -24.19 3.77
C LEU A 784 -2.44 -25.28 4.01
N ARG A 785 -2.75 -26.52 3.58
CA ARG A 785 -1.84 -27.65 3.71
C ARG A 785 -0.60 -27.48 2.83
N GLN A 786 -0.81 -27.06 1.59
CA GLN A 786 0.27 -26.76 0.66
C GLN A 786 1.16 -25.62 1.16
N PHE A 787 0.61 -24.60 1.84
CA PHE A 787 1.42 -23.52 2.39
C PHE A 787 2.46 -24.01 3.40
N GLU A 788 2.10 -24.97 4.27
CA GLU A 788 3.04 -25.58 5.21
C GLU A 788 4.20 -26.27 4.49
N GLU A 789 3.90 -27.06 3.45
CA GLU A 789 4.87 -27.79 2.65
C GLU A 789 5.74 -26.87 1.78
N ASP A 790 5.12 -25.95 1.07
CA ASP A 790 5.73 -25.14 0.01
C ASP A 790 6.65 -24.05 0.54
N TYR A 791 6.34 -23.54 1.72
CA TYR A 791 7.07 -22.44 2.36
C TYR A 791 7.87 -22.89 3.59
N GLN A 792 7.87 -24.19 3.89
CA GLN A 792 8.43 -24.77 5.12
C GLN A 792 7.98 -23.97 6.34
N ALA A 793 6.70 -23.60 6.33
CA ALA A 793 6.18 -22.63 7.27
C ALA A 793 6.10 -23.23 8.67
N LYS A 794 6.44 -22.44 9.69
CA LYS A 794 6.23 -22.85 11.07
C LYS A 794 4.75 -22.72 11.41
N THR A 795 4.10 -23.86 11.62
CA THR A 795 2.71 -23.91 12.08
C THR A 795 2.62 -23.55 13.56
N VAL A 796 1.73 -22.61 13.90
CA VAL A 796 1.42 -22.22 15.28
C VAL A 796 -0.09 -22.20 15.48
N TYR A 797 -0.56 -22.75 16.60
CA TYR A 797 -1.98 -22.87 16.90
C TYR A 797 -2.48 -21.75 17.82
N LEU A 798 -3.60 -21.13 17.45
CA LEU A 798 -4.37 -20.17 18.26
C LEU A 798 -5.75 -20.75 18.58
N THR A 799 -5.83 -21.51 19.67
CA THR A 799 -7.04 -22.22 20.09
C THR A 799 -7.84 -21.50 21.17
N GLN A 800 -7.28 -20.48 21.82
CA GLN A 800 -7.99 -19.76 22.88
C GLN A 800 -9.01 -18.80 22.30
N ASN A 801 -10.29 -19.02 22.59
CA ASN A 801 -11.41 -18.18 22.22
C ASN A 801 -11.66 -17.10 23.28
N TYR A 802 -11.80 -15.85 22.82
CA TYR A 802 -12.10 -14.66 23.64
C TYR A 802 -13.54 -14.15 23.46
N ARG A 803 -14.32 -14.83 22.62
CA ARG A 803 -15.60 -14.35 22.11
C ARG A 803 -16.79 -15.04 22.77
N SER A 804 -16.90 -16.35 22.58
CA SER A 804 -18.06 -17.17 22.93
C SER A 804 -17.98 -17.69 24.36
N THR A 805 -19.12 -18.09 24.94
CA THR A 805 -19.21 -18.75 26.25
C THR A 805 -18.72 -20.20 26.19
N GLY A 806 -18.40 -20.77 27.36
CA GLY A 806 -17.87 -22.13 27.47
C GLY A 806 -18.82 -23.19 26.90
N HIS A 807 -20.12 -23.08 27.17
CA HIS A 807 -21.10 -24.03 26.65
C HIS A 807 -21.22 -23.99 25.11
N ILE A 808 -21.15 -22.80 24.51
CA ILE A 808 -21.17 -22.67 23.04
C ILE A 808 -19.93 -23.33 22.43
N ILE A 809 -18.75 -23.09 23.00
CA ILE A 809 -17.49 -23.69 22.53
C ILE A 809 -17.48 -25.21 22.70
N ASP A 810 -17.93 -25.72 23.85
CA ASP A 810 -18.04 -27.17 24.07
C ASP A 810 -18.94 -27.81 22.99
N ALA A 811 -20.13 -27.23 22.75
CA ALA A 811 -21.07 -27.73 21.75
C ALA A 811 -20.51 -27.65 20.32
N ALA A 812 -19.85 -26.55 19.97
CA ALA A 812 -19.25 -26.34 18.65
C ALA A 812 -18.09 -27.31 18.39
N ASN A 813 -17.21 -27.53 19.38
CA ASN A 813 -16.13 -28.51 19.31
C ASN A 813 -16.66 -29.93 19.08
N ALA A 814 -17.71 -30.33 19.81
CA ALA A 814 -18.33 -31.64 19.65
C ALA A 814 -18.94 -31.83 18.26
N TRP A 815 -19.51 -30.77 17.68
CA TRP A 815 -20.06 -30.81 16.33
C TRP A 815 -18.98 -30.96 15.26
N ILE A 816 -17.95 -30.10 15.29
CA ILE A 816 -16.92 -30.07 14.25
C ILE A 816 -15.97 -31.27 14.32
N ALA A 817 -15.85 -31.94 15.47
CA ALA A 817 -15.04 -33.15 15.64
C ALA A 817 -15.40 -34.30 14.68
N ARG A 818 -16.58 -34.26 14.05
CA ARG A 818 -17.06 -35.24 13.07
C ARG A 818 -16.46 -35.09 11.67
N ALA A 819 -15.86 -33.94 11.37
CA ALA A 819 -15.21 -33.70 10.07
C ALA A 819 -13.87 -34.47 10.00
N ARG A 820 -13.60 -35.11 8.86
CA ARG A 820 -12.52 -36.12 8.72
C ARG A 820 -11.15 -35.54 8.35
N GLU A 821 -11.09 -34.30 7.85
CA GLU A 821 -9.86 -33.68 7.32
C GLU A 821 -9.48 -32.37 8.01
N ARG A 822 -9.55 -32.32 9.33
CA ARG A 822 -9.18 -31.14 10.14
C ARG A 822 -7.67 -31.08 10.37
N MET A 823 -7.07 -29.91 10.24
CA MET A 823 -5.67 -29.63 10.59
C MET A 823 -5.50 -29.37 12.09
N LYS A 824 -6.59 -28.99 12.78
CA LYS A 824 -6.61 -28.73 14.23
C LYS A 824 -7.30 -29.84 15.04
N ALA A 825 -7.35 -31.08 14.55
CA ALA A 825 -8.06 -32.18 15.22
C ALA A 825 -7.57 -32.41 16.67
N GLU A 826 -6.26 -32.32 16.89
CA GLU A 826 -5.62 -32.49 18.20
C GLU A 826 -5.60 -31.20 19.06
N HIS A 827 -6.14 -30.10 18.53
CA HIS A 827 -6.06 -28.77 19.11
C HIS A 827 -7.47 -28.15 19.23
N PRO A 828 -8.33 -28.67 20.12
CA PRO A 828 -9.68 -28.14 20.30
C PRO A 828 -9.66 -26.70 20.80
N ILE A 829 -10.76 -25.99 20.58
CA ILE A 829 -10.88 -24.60 21.01
C ILE A 829 -11.17 -24.55 22.49
N GLU A 830 -10.45 -23.67 23.19
CA GLU A 830 -10.54 -23.53 24.63
C GLU A 830 -10.96 -22.10 24.99
N ILE A 831 -11.64 -21.93 26.12
CA ILE A 831 -11.89 -20.59 26.65
C ILE A 831 -10.57 -19.99 27.13
N ASP A 832 -10.34 -18.71 26.84
CA ASP A 832 -9.12 -18.03 27.26
C ASP A 832 -8.93 -18.08 28.80
N ARG A 833 -7.66 -17.96 29.21
CA ARG A 833 -7.27 -18.11 30.61
C ARG A 833 -7.91 -17.09 31.56
N SER A 834 -8.29 -15.91 31.09
CA SER A 834 -8.94 -14.91 31.93
C SER A 834 -10.40 -15.27 32.25
N ARG A 835 -11.06 -16.00 31.33
CA ARG A 835 -12.45 -16.44 31.47
C ARG A 835 -12.61 -17.87 31.96
N CYS A 836 -11.53 -18.66 32.11
CA CYS A 836 -11.63 -20.06 32.53
C CYS A 836 -12.25 -20.27 33.92
N ARG A 837 -12.16 -19.27 34.81
CA ARG A 837 -12.78 -19.29 36.14
C ARG A 837 -14.22 -18.74 36.15
N LYS A 838 -14.68 -18.14 35.05
CA LYS A 838 -16.06 -17.66 34.93
C LYS A 838 -17.01 -18.87 34.76
N PRO A 839 -18.28 -18.73 35.14
CA PRO A 839 -19.29 -19.75 34.87
C PRO A 839 -19.33 -20.08 33.36
N LYS A 840 -19.52 -21.35 33.00
CA LYS A 840 -19.46 -21.80 31.60
C LYS A 840 -20.56 -21.17 30.74
N GLY A 841 -21.71 -20.85 31.33
CA GLY A 841 -22.79 -20.11 30.68
C GLY A 841 -22.60 -18.59 30.65
N GLY A 842 -21.48 -18.06 31.16
CA GLY A 842 -21.26 -16.63 31.31
C GLY A 842 -22.28 -15.98 32.25
N ASP A 843 -22.66 -14.73 31.97
CA ASP A 843 -23.62 -13.99 32.79
C ASP A 843 -25.01 -14.65 32.78
N TRP A 844 -25.34 -15.32 31.67
CA TRP A 844 -26.60 -16.04 31.46
C TRP A 844 -26.75 -17.30 32.30
N GLU A 845 -25.67 -17.77 32.95
CA GLU A 845 -25.77 -18.89 33.89
C GLU A 845 -26.63 -18.56 35.12
N SER A 846 -26.61 -17.30 35.54
CA SER A 846 -27.40 -16.78 36.67
C SER A 846 -28.68 -16.07 36.24
N ARG A 847 -28.67 -15.37 35.09
CA ARG A 847 -29.81 -14.60 34.59
C ARG A 847 -30.95 -15.48 34.07
N ASP A 848 -30.62 -16.61 33.45
CA ASP A 848 -31.61 -17.53 32.89
C ASP A 848 -31.68 -18.82 33.71
N ALA A 849 -32.68 -18.93 34.57
CA ALA A 849 -32.90 -20.13 35.38
C ALA A 849 -33.20 -21.39 34.55
N VAL A 850 -33.69 -21.23 33.32
CA VAL A 850 -34.06 -22.33 32.43
C VAL A 850 -32.84 -22.81 31.66
N GLY A 851 -32.26 -21.90 30.86
CA GLY A 851 -31.14 -22.24 29.99
C GLY A 851 -29.80 -22.30 30.70
N ARG A 852 -29.59 -21.43 31.70
CA ARG A 852 -28.33 -21.26 32.43
C ARG A 852 -27.14 -21.05 31.50
N GLY A 853 -27.34 -20.32 30.40
CA GLY A 853 -26.33 -20.08 29.36
C GLY A 853 -25.89 -21.32 28.56
N ARG A 854 -26.55 -22.47 28.73
CA ARG A 854 -26.35 -23.66 27.89
C ARG A 854 -26.97 -23.45 26.51
N VAL A 855 -26.44 -24.16 25.52
CA VAL A 855 -27.00 -24.18 24.17
C VAL A 855 -28.40 -24.80 24.22
N GLN A 856 -29.41 -24.03 23.84
CA GLN A 856 -30.80 -24.49 23.83
C GLN A 856 -31.04 -25.31 22.56
N VAL A 857 -31.53 -26.54 22.69
CA VAL A 857 -32.09 -27.30 21.55
C VAL A 857 -33.61 -27.29 21.70
N LEU A 858 -34.27 -26.45 20.92
CA LEU A 858 -35.72 -26.27 20.96
C LEU A 858 -36.39 -27.12 19.89
N ARG A 859 -37.07 -28.19 20.32
CA ARG A 859 -37.88 -29.02 19.45
C ARG A 859 -39.25 -28.39 19.24
N VAL A 860 -39.60 -28.11 17.99
CA VAL A 860 -40.85 -27.46 17.58
C VAL A 860 -41.68 -28.47 16.81
N ARG A 861 -42.94 -28.66 17.24
CA ARG A 861 -43.93 -29.42 16.46
C ARG A 861 -44.60 -28.48 15.48
N GLY A 862 -44.49 -28.75 14.18
CA GLY A 862 -45.10 -27.92 13.13
C GLY A 862 -44.18 -27.69 11.94
N ASP A 863 -44.47 -26.60 11.21
CA ASP A 863 -43.85 -26.15 9.95
C ASP A 863 -42.84 -25.00 10.15
N ASP A 864 -42.38 -24.38 9.05
CA ASP A 864 -41.47 -23.24 9.04
C ASP A 864 -42.03 -22.02 9.82
N ARG A 865 -43.34 -21.79 9.74
CA ARG A 865 -44.04 -20.74 10.52
C ARG A 865 -44.00 -21.02 12.01
N SER A 866 -44.26 -22.27 12.41
CA SER A 866 -44.21 -22.70 13.81
C SER A 866 -42.80 -22.50 14.40
N GLN A 867 -41.77 -22.80 13.60
CA GLN A 867 -40.39 -22.54 13.96
C GLN A 867 -40.08 -21.04 14.12
N ALA A 868 -40.57 -20.18 13.22
CA ALA A 868 -40.38 -18.73 13.34
C ALA A 868 -41.00 -18.16 14.62
N VAL A 869 -42.21 -18.62 14.97
CA VAL A 869 -42.87 -18.25 16.24
C VAL A 869 -42.01 -18.67 17.44
N ALA A 870 -41.50 -19.91 17.44
CA ALA A 870 -40.66 -20.40 18.52
C ALA A 870 -39.32 -19.63 18.63
N ALA A 871 -38.69 -19.31 17.49
CA ALA A 871 -37.46 -18.54 17.43
C ALA A 871 -37.63 -17.15 18.05
N LEU A 872 -38.69 -16.43 17.66
CA LEU A 872 -38.94 -15.10 18.21
C LEU A 872 -39.37 -15.15 19.67
N ALA A 873 -40.20 -16.13 20.06
CA ALA A 873 -40.62 -16.32 21.44
C ALA A 873 -39.41 -16.54 22.37
N GLU A 874 -38.40 -17.30 21.92
CA GLU A 874 -37.19 -17.49 22.70
C GLU A 874 -36.34 -16.21 22.78
N LEU A 875 -36.17 -15.45 21.69
CA LEU A 875 -35.47 -14.16 21.74
C LEU A 875 -36.17 -13.17 22.67
N ARG A 876 -37.51 -13.11 22.66
CA ARG A 876 -38.29 -12.30 23.60
C ARG A 876 -38.10 -12.74 25.04
N ARG A 877 -38.14 -14.05 25.31
CA ARG A 877 -37.89 -14.57 26.65
C ARG A 877 -36.51 -14.14 27.17
N LEU A 878 -35.49 -14.13 26.31
CA LEU A 878 -34.16 -13.63 26.66
C LEU A 878 -34.19 -12.10 26.89
N ALA A 879 -34.87 -11.35 26.03
CA ALA A 879 -35.05 -9.90 26.18
C ALA A 879 -35.73 -9.54 27.51
N ASP A 880 -36.77 -10.27 27.91
CA ASP A 880 -37.49 -10.06 29.18
C ASP A 880 -36.60 -10.30 30.42
N LEU A 881 -35.53 -11.09 30.27
CA LEU A 881 -34.54 -11.37 31.32
C LEU A 881 -33.37 -10.38 31.34
N ALA A 882 -33.26 -9.50 30.34
CA ALA A 882 -32.14 -8.57 30.16
C ALA A 882 -32.65 -7.11 30.01
N PRO A 883 -32.51 -6.26 31.03
CA PRO A 883 -33.02 -4.89 30.99
C PRO A 883 -32.31 -3.99 29.95
N ASP A 884 -31.13 -4.38 29.49
CA ASP A 884 -30.27 -3.71 28.52
C ASP A 884 -30.29 -4.37 27.12
N TRP A 885 -31.37 -5.08 26.77
CA TRP A 885 -31.49 -5.80 25.50
C TRP A 885 -31.38 -4.87 24.28
N ASP A 886 -30.54 -5.26 23.31
CA ASP A 886 -30.37 -4.58 22.03
C ASP A 886 -30.58 -5.55 20.87
N TRP A 887 -31.61 -5.31 20.06
CA TRP A 887 -31.89 -6.13 18.88
C TRP A 887 -30.75 -6.10 17.84
N ARG A 888 -29.91 -5.05 17.84
CA ARG A 888 -28.74 -4.93 16.95
C ARG A 888 -27.63 -5.92 17.26
N THR A 889 -27.65 -6.58 18.42
CA THR A 889 -26.67 -7.62 18.78
C THR A 889 -27.22 -9.03 18.55
N CYS A 890 -28.41 -9.15 17.98
CA CYS A 890 -29.10 -10.41 17.76
C CYS A 890 -29.08 -10.82 16.28
N ALA A 891 -29.04 -12.13 16.02
CA ALA A 891 -29.22 -12.65 14.66
C ALA A 891 -30.01 -13.97 14.63
N VAL A 892 -30.74 -14.17 13.54
CA VAL A 892 -31.31 -15.46 13.18
C VAL A 892 -30.69 -15.95 11.89
N ILE A 893 -30.10 -17.14 11.96
CA ILE A 893 -29.33 -17.76 10.89
C ILE A 893 -30.11 -18.94 10.32
N ALA A 894 -30.28 -18.99 9.01
CA ALA A 894 -30.85 -20.14 8.31
C ALA A 894 -29.92 -20.66 7.21
N ARG A 895 -30.15 -21.88 6.73
CA ARG A 895 -29.45 -22.37 5.53
C ARG A 895 -29.94 -21.67 4.26
N ASN A 896 -31.26 -21.54 4.13
CA ASN A 896 -31.94 -20.99 2.96
C ASN A 896 -32.83 -19.80 3.37
N TRP A 897 -32.91 -18.78 2.51
CA TRP A 897 -33.70 -17.56 2.76
C TRP A 897 -35.17 -17.83 3.07
N ARG A 898 -35.77 -18.87 2.45
CA ARG A 898 -37.18 -19.24 2.66
C ARG A 898 -37.57 -19.44 4.13
N TYR A 899 -36.64 -19.85 4.99
CA TYR A 899 -36.96 -20.09 6.39
C TYR A 899 -36.97 -18.80 7.23
N LEU A 900 -36.43 -17.71 6.69
CA LEU A 900 -36.37 -16.41 7.35
C LEU A 900 -37.60 -15.54 7.05
N ASP A 901 -38.30 -15.76 5.92
CA ASP A 901 -39.47 -14.94 5.56
C ASP A 901 -40.56 -14.95 6.63
N PRO A 902 -41.01 -16.10 7.19
CA PRO A 902 -42.04 -16.10 8.21
C PRO A 902 -41.61 -15.34 9.47
N LEU A 903 -40.32 -15.34 9.79
CA LEU A 903 -39.78 -14.60 10.92
C LEU A 903 -39.74 -13.09 10.65
N ARG A 904 -39.43 -12.67 9.41
CA ARG A 904 -39.53 -11.26 8.99
C ARG A 904 -40.95 -10.76 9.17
N SER A 905 -41.95 -11.48 8.64
CA SER A 905 -43.37 -11.12 8.78
C SER A 905 -43.76 -10.96 10.25
N LEU A 906 -43.30 -11.88 11.09
CA LEU A 906 -43.58 -11.86 12.51
C LEU A 906 -42.97 -10.63 13.22
N CYS A 907 -41.72 -10.28 12.86
CA CYS A 907 -41.04 -9.12 13.43
C CYS A 907 -41.68 -7.80 12.97
N GLU A 908 -41.99 -7.67 11.68
CA GLU A 908 -42.66 -6.48 11.11
C GLU A 908 -44.02 -6.23 11.78
N ARG A 909 -44.84 -7.29 11.93
CA ARG A 909 -46.15 -7.21 12.59
C ARG A 909 -46.04 -6.78 14.06
N ASP A 910 -45.06 -7.32 14.76
CA ASP A 910 -44.86 -7.06 16.17
C ASP A 910 -43.98 -5.82 16.45
N ALA A 911 -43.68 -5.02 15.42
CA ALA A 911 -42.86 -3.82 15.47
C ALA A 911 -41.45 -4.02 16.06
N ILE A 912 -40.85 -5.19 15.82
CA ILE A 912 -39.46 -5.47 16.18
C ILE A 912 -38.56 -5.01 15.04
N PRO A 913 -37.54 -4.16 15.30
CA PRO A 913 -36.58 -3.73 14.29
C PRO A 913 -35.90 -4.96 13.68
N VAL A 914 -36.07 -5.18 12.38
CA VAL A 914 -35.54 -6.34 11.65
C VAL A 914 -34.87 -5.90 10.36
N GLN A 915 -33.75 -6.55 10.03
CA GLN A 915 -32.98 -6.30 8.82
C GLN A 915 -32.65 -7.63 8.14
N VAL A 916 -32.77 -7.70 6.82
CA VAL A 916 -32.47 -8.90 6.04
C VAL A 916 -31.21 -8.66 5.21
N ALA A 917 -30.22 -9.55 5.29
CA ALA A 917 -28.97 -9.41 4.53
C ALA A 917 -29.07 -9.88 3.05
N ARG A 918 -30.26 -9.83 2.43
CA ARG A 918 -30.56 -10.35 1.07
C ARG A 918 -30.54 -9.24 0.01
N GLU A 919 -29.76 -8.20 0.20
CA GLU A 919 -29.78 -7.05 -0.71
C GLU A 919 -28.78 -7.24 -1.85
N ASP A 920 -29.29 -7.40 -3.07
CA ASP A 920 -28.50 -7.21 -4.29
C ASP A 920 -28.07 -5.74 -4.41
N THR A 921 -26.76 -5.51 -4.49
CA THR A 921 -26.12 -4.19 -4.59
C THR A 921 -25.63 -3.89 -6.01
N SER A 922 -25.92 -4.76 -6.99
CA SER A 922 -25.52 -4.59 -8.40
C SER A 922 -25.94 -3.23 -9.00
N PHE A 923 -27.05 -2.67 -8.53
CA PHE A 923 -27.54 -1.36 -8.97
C PHE A 923 -27.06 -0.18 -8.12
N PHE A 924 -26.14 -0.37 -7.15
CA PHE A 924 -25.64 0.71 -6.29
C PHE A 924 -25.18 1.91 -7.12
N TRP A 925 -24.40 1.67 -8.17
CA TRP A 925 -23.88 2.73 -9.05
C TRP A 925 -24.97 3.50 -9.80
N ARG A 926 -26.15 2.90 -9.93
CA ARG A 926 -27.32 3.45 -10.61
C ARG A 926 -28.31 4.08 -9.63
N LEU A 927 -28.12 3.98 -8.31
CA LEU A 927 -29.03 4.59 -7.33
C LEU A 927 -29.20 6.08 -7.57
N ARG A 928 -30.41 6.59 -7.36
CA ARG A 928 -30.75 8.01 -7.46
C ARG A 928 -29.78 8.88 -6.64
N GLU A 929 -29.48 8.47 -5.43
CA GLU A 929 -28.59 9.19 -4.50
C GLU A 929 -27.16 9.22 -5.02
N VAL A 930 -26.64 8.09 -5.51
CA VAL A 930 -25.29 7.97 -6.09
C VAL A 930 -25.19 8.76 -7.41
N ARG A 931 -26.25 8.79 -8.22
CA ARG A 931 -26.30 9.59 -9.44
C ARG A 931 -26.26 11.09 -9.13
N LYS A 932 -27.01 11.56 -8.13
CA LYS A 932 -26.94 12.97 -7.68
C LYS A 932 -25.53 13.35 -7.21
N LEU A 933 -24.86 12.45 -6.50
CA LEU A 933 -23.47 12.66 -6.08
C LEU A 933 -22.56 12.81 -7.31
N ARG A 934 -22.67 11.92 -8.29
CA ARG A 934 -21.91 11.99 -9.55
C ARG A 934 -22.18 13.27 -10.34
N ASP A 935 -23.45 13.67 -10.44
CA ASP A 935 -23.84 14.89 -11.13
C ASP A 935 -23.22 16.12 -10.44
N TRP A 936 -23.25 16.17 -9.10
CA TRP A 936 -22.59 17.22 -8.33
C TRP A 936 -21.07 17.21 -8.49
N LEU A 937 -20.43 16.04 -8.43
CA LEU A 937 -18.99 15.90 -8.66
C LEU A 937 -18.58 16.44 -10.04
N GLY A 938 -19.43 16.23 -11.06
CA GLY A 938 -19.23 16.78 -12.40
C GLY A 938 -19.29 18.30 -12.51
N THR A 939 -19.83 19.00 -11.51
CA THR A 939 -19.87 20.48 -11.46
C THR A 939 -18.63 21.11 -10.81
N LEU A 940 -17.74 20.32 -10.21
CA LEU A 940 -16.55 20.83 -9.54
C LEU A 940 -15.50 21.29 -10.56
N ALA A 941 -15.27 22.61 -10.62
CA ALA A 941 -14.47 23.27 -11.65
C ALA A 941 -13.03 22.76 -11.78
N ASN A 942 -12.42 22.27 -10.70
CA ASN A 942 -11.03 21.84 -10.67
C ASN A 942 -10.86 20.32 -10.77
N GLY A 943 -11.94 19.55 -10.90
CA GLY A 943 -11.88 18.08 -10.91
C GLY A 943 -11.33 17.45 -9.63
N LEU A 944 -11.25 18.22 -8.54
CA LEU A 944 -10.79 17.80 -7.20
C LEU A 944 -11.95 17.85 -6.21
N VAL A 945 -11.89 16.99 -5.19
CA VAL A 945 -12.87 16.89 -4.11
C VAL A 945 -12.18 16.72 -2.77
N THR A 946 -12.68 17.42 -1.75
CA THR A 946 -12.21 17.30 -0.36
C THR A 946 -13.22 16.55 0.48
N GLY A 947 -12.75 15.98 1.60
CA GLY A 947 -13.62 15.30 2.54
C GLY A 947 -14.72 16.18 3.13
N ASP A 948 -14.39 17.44 3.43
CA ASP A 948 -15.36 18.40 3.97
C ASP A 948 -16.44 18.75 2.94
N ALA A 949 -16.07 18.87 1.66
CA ALA A 949 -17.04 19.10 0.58
C ALA A 949 -18.02 17.92 0.46
N LEU A 950 -17.52 16.67 0.53
CA LEU A 950 -18.34 15.46 0.49
C LEU A 950 -19.30 15.38 1.69
N ARG A 951 -18.81 15.64 2.91
CA ARG A 951 -19.65 15.66 4.12
C ARG A 951 -20.73 16.74 4.06
N THR A 952 -20.38 17.92 3.56
CA THR A 952 -21.32 19.05 3.40
C THR A 952 -22.42 18.69 2.40
N TRP A 953 -22.06 18.16 1.23
CA TRP A 953 -23.02 17.72 0.22
C TRP A 953 -23.99 16.65 0.76
N LEU A 954 -23.47 15.68 1.52
CA LEU A 954 -24.28 14.61 2.08
C LEU A 954 -25.27 15.12 3.14
N ALA A 955 -24.86 16.07 3.98
CA ALA A 955 -25.71 16.68 5.00
C ALA A 955 -26.93 17.43 4.42
N GLU A 956 -26.84 17.86 3.15
CA GLU A 956 -27.95 18.50 2.43
C GLU A 956 -28.92 17.49 1.78
N GLN A 957 -28.60 16.20 1.76
CA GLN A 957 -29.47 15.18 1.17
C GLN A 957 -30.61 14.77 2.10
N PRO A 958 -31.77 14.34 1.57
CA PRO A 958 -32.84 13.78 2.38
C PRO A 958 -32.39 12.50 3.09
N ASN A 959 -32.82 12.33 4.35
CA ASN A 959 -32.61 11.09 5.10
C ASN A 959 -33.29 9.91 4.40
N GLY A 960 -32.60 8.77 4.35
CA GLY A 960 -33.11 7.52 3.78
C GLY A 960 -32.04 6.44 3.78
N ASP A 961 -32.46 5.17 3.66
CA ASP A 961 -31.58 4.00 3.78
C ASP A 961 -30.32 4.08 2.90
N TRP A 962 -30.46 4.58 1.67
CA TRP A 962 -29.33 4.70 0.73
C TRP A 962 -28.45 5.93 0.98
N SER A 963 -28.97 6.97 1.65
CA SER A 963 -28.18 8.11 2.13
C SER A 963 -27.28 7.69 3.29
N ASP A 964 -27.76 6.85 4.20
CA ASP A 964 -26.98 6.31 5.32
C ASP A 964 -25.85 5.41 4.82
N VAL A 965 -26.14 4.58 3.80
CA VAL A 965 -25.11 3.79 3.09
C VAL A 965 -24.04 4.68 2.47
N LEU A 966 -24.43 5.78 1.81
CA LEU A 966 -23.46 6.75 1.29
C LEU A 966 -22.63 7.40 2.40
N ALA A 967 -23.21 7.66 3.57
CA ALA A 967 -22.49 8.16 4.74
C ALA A 967 -21.38 7.21 5.17
N GLU A 968 -21.69 5.91 5.25
CA GLU A 968 -20.70 4.87 5.54
C GLU A 968 -19.57 4.84 4.50
N ALA A 969 -19.91 4.95 3.22
CA ALA A 969 -18.92 5.03 2.16
C ALA A 969 -17.98 6.23 2.34
N LEU A 970 -18.51 7.41 2.66
CA LEU A 970 -17.69 8.60 2.86
C LEU A 970 -16.79 8.47 4.08
N ASP A 971 -17.25 7.86 5.17
CA ASP A 971 -16.41 7.61 6.35
C ASP A 971 -15.25 6.65 6.02
N ASP A 972 -15.52 5.56 5.31
CA ASP A 972 -14.49 4.61 4.86
C ASP A 972 -13.48 5.28 3.91
N TYR A 973 -13.97 6.13 2.99
CA TYR A 973 -13.14 6.88 2.07
C TYR A 973 -12.18 7.83 2.78
N LEU A 974 -12.67 8.53 3.80
CA LEU A 974 -11.89 9.50 4.55
C LEU A 974 -10.85 8.82 5.42
N LEU A 975 -11.16 7.65 5.95
CA LEU A 975 -10.19 6.82 6.63
C LEU A 975 -9.09 6.34 5.67
N GLU A 976 -9.45 5.91 4.46
CA GLU A 976 -8.50 5.43 3.45
C GLU A 976 -7.59 6.53 2.90
N THR A 977 -8.13 7.74 2.69
CA THR A 977 -7.39 8.89 2.16
C THR A 977 -6.73 9.74 3.24
N GLY A 978 -7.04 9.51 4.51
CA GLY A 978 -6.64 10.39 5.61
C GLY A 978 -7.17 11.82 5.47
N GLY A 979 -8.29 12.00 4.75
CA GLY A 979 -8.89 13.30 4.45
C GLY A 979 -8.16 14.13 3.38
N ALA A 980 -7.24 13.52 2.62
CA ALA A 980 -6.55 14.21 1.54
C ALA A 980 -7.51 14.71 0.44
N GLU A 981 -7.16 15.83 -0.20
CA GLU A 981 -7.81 16.26 -1.43
C GLU A 981 -7.44 15.30 -2.56
N THR A 982 -8.45 14.83 -3.30
CA THR A 982 -8.30 13.83 -4.35
C THR A 982 -8.99 14.24 -5.64
N SER A 983 -8.68 13.58 -6.74
CA SER A 983 -9.44 13.79 -7.97
C SER A 983 -10.84 13.18 -7.87
N VAL A 984 -11.81 13.85 -8.50
CA VAL A 984 -13.17 13.33 -8.70
C VAL A 984 -13.14 11.94 -9.34
N GLN A 985 -12.22 11.71 -10.29
CA GLN A 985 -12.05 10.41 -10.93
C GLN A 985 -11.63 9.32 -9.94
N ALA A 986 -10.65 9.61 -9.07
CA ALA A 986 -10.20 8.67 -8.06
C ALA A 986 -11.29 8.36 -7.02
N PHE A 987 -12.03 9.37 -6.55
CA PHE A 987 -13.17 9.16 -5.65
C PHE A 987 -14.28 8.35 -6.32
N THR A 988 -14.60 8.65 -7.58
CA THR A 988 -15.62 7.94 -8.36
C THR A 988 -15.25 6.45 -8.52
N ALA A 989 -14.00 6.16 -8.87
CA ALA A 989 -13.51 4.80 -8.98
C ALA A 989 -13.56 4.06 -7.65
N TRP A 990 -13.10 4.72 -6.58
CA TRP A 990 -13.16 4.18 -5.22
C TRP A 990 -14.59 3.83 -4.81
N LEU A 991 -15.55 4.74 -5.07
CA LEU A 991 -16.95 4.57 -4.70
C LEU A 991 -17.62 3.45 -5.51
N ALA A 992 -17.26 3.30 -6.79
CA ALA A 992 -17.75 2.22 -7.64
C ALA A 992 -17.29 0.86 -7.10
N GLU A 993 -16.01 0.74 -6.73
CA GLU A 993 -15.47 -0.46 -6.11
C GLU A 993 -16.11 -0.74 -4.73
N TRP A 994 -16.28 0.29 -3.90
CA TRP A 994 -16.91 0.17 -2.58
C TRP A 994 -18.36 -0.33 -2.69
N GLY A 995 -19.12 0.22 -3.64
CA GLY A 995 -20.52 -0.12 -3.87
C GLY A 995 -20.76 -1.59 -4.22
N ARG A 996 -19.81 -2.23 -4.92
CA ARG A 996 -19.89 -3.66 -5.26
C ARG A 996 -19.71 -4.57 -4.04
N GLU A 997 -18.89 -4.16 -3.08
CA GLU A 997 -18.60 -4.93 -1.86
C GLU A 997 -19.41 -4.48 -0.64
N LEU A 998 -20.46 -3.67 -0.86
CA LEU A 998 -21.27 -3.08 0.18
C LEU A 998 -21.82 -4.12 1.17
N ARG A 999 -21.51 -3.94 2.46
CA ARG A 999 -22.14 -4.62 3.59
C ARG A 999 -22.71 -3.59 4.56
N ARG A 1000 -24.03 -3.46 4.62
CA ARG A 1000 -24.69 -2.53 5.55
C ARG A 1000 -24.34 -2.81 7.03
N ARG A 1001 -24.19 -1.74 7.82
CA ARG A 1001 -24.22 -1.83 9.29
C ARG A 1001 -25.57 -2.36 9.79
N GLN A 1002 -25.55 -3.02 10.94
CA GLN A 1002 -26.73 -3.64 11.50
C GLN A 1002 -27.56 -2.63 12.30
N SER A 1003 -28.84 -2.48 11.96
CA SER A 1003 -29.77 -1.52 12.60
C SER A 1003 -30.85 -2.18 13.48
N GLY A 1004 -31.01 -3.51 13.40
CA GLY A 1004 -31.97 -4.28 14.21
C GLY A 1004 -31.62 -5.77 14.23
N LEU A 1005 -32.59 -6.64 14.51
CA LEU A 1005 -32.44 -8.11 14.44
C LEU A 1005 -32.03 -8.53 13.03
N LEU A 1006 -30.86 -9.16 12.88
CA LEU A 1006 -30.37 -9.53 11.55
C LEU A 1006 -30.85 -10.93 11.14
N LEU A 1007 -31.55 -11.00 10.01
CA LEU A 1007 -31.91 -12.25 9.34
C LEU A 1007 -30.92 -12.52 8.22
N VAL A 1008 -30.21 -13.65 8.32
CA VAL A 1008 -29.06 -13.91 7.46
C VAL A 1008 -28.91 -15.40 7.17
N THR A 1009 -28.34 -15.75 6.01
CA THR A 1009 -27.96 -17.14 5.75
C THR A 1009 -26.65 -17.49 6.45
N ALA A 1010 -26.40 -18.78 6.69
CA ALA A 1010 -25.16 -19.21 7.34
C ALA A 1010 -23.89 -18.78 6.58
N HIS A 1011 -23.92 -18.73 5.24
CA HIS A 1011 -22.78 -18.25 4.46
C HIS A 1011 -22.56 -16.75 4.64
N SER A 1012 -23.63 -15.95 4.56
CA SER A 1012 -23.59 -14.50 4.71
C SER A 1012 -23.28 -14.05 6.15
N ALA A 1013 -23.45 -14.93 7.14
CA ALA A 1013 -23.12 -14.64 8.53
C ALA A 1013 -21.60 -14.67 8.82
N LYS A 1014 -20.79 -15.28 7.94
CA LYS A 1014 -19.34 -15.36 8.12
C LYS A 1014 -18.71 -13.97 8.21
N GLY A 1015 -17.81 -13.80 9.18
CA GLY A 1015 -17.17 -12.52 9.50
C GLY A 1015 -17.98 -11.61 10.43
N ARG A 1016 -19.25 -11.94 10.74
CA ARG A 1016 -20.06 -11.22 11.74
C ARG A 1016 -20.05 -11.95 13.09
N GLU A 1017 -20.51 -11.27 14.14
CA GLU A 1017 -20.60 -11.78 15.51
C GLU A 1017 -21.82 -11.17 16.20
N PHE A 1018 -22.53 -11.96 17.01
CA PHE A 1018 -23.77 -11.54 17.67
C PHE A 1018 -23.80 -12.05 19.10
N ASP A 1019 -24.34 -11.28 20.04
CA ASP A 1019 -24.50 -11.72 21.42
C ASP A 1019 -25.49 -12.89 21.52
N HIS A 1020 -26.58 -12.82 20.76
CA HIS A 1020 -27.65 -13.80 20.76
C HIS A 1020 -27.91 -14.34 19.36
N VAL A 1021 -27.81 -15.66 19.19
CA VAL A 1021 -28.02 -16.31 17.89
C VAL A 1021 -29.08 -17.40 17.99
N VAL A 1022 -29.99 -17.39 17.03
CA VAL A 1022 -30.91 -18.50 16.78
C VAL A 1022 -30.58 -19.13 15.43
N ILE A 1023 -30.41 -20.45 15.37
CA ILE A 1023 -30.21 -21.19 14.12
C ILE A 1023 -31.48 -21.96 13.80
N LEU A 1024 -32.06 -21.66 12.63
CA LEU A 1024 -33.25 -22.31 12.12
C LEU A 1024 -32.92 -23.67 11.48
N ASP A 1025 -33.85 -24.62 11.63
CA ASP A 1025 -33.83 -25.92 11.00
C ASP A 1025 -34.32 -25.88 9.55
N GLY A 1026 -33.98 -26.92 8.80
CA GLY A 1026 -34.35 -27.09 7.39
C GLY A 1026 -33.25 -26.74 6.38
N GLY A 1027 -33.13 -27.53 5.30
CA GLY A 1027 -32.12 -27.38 4.24
C GLY A 1027 -30.72 -27.88 4.61
N TRP A 1028 -30.51 -28.41 5.81
CA TRP A 1028 -29.21 -28.90 6.29
C TRP A 1028 -28.90 -30.36 5.91
N GLY A 1029 -29.78 -31.05 5.20
CA GLY A 1029 -29.59 -32.46 4.79
C GLY A 1029 -28.68 -32.64 3.56
N LEU A 1030 -28.12 -33.85 3.39
CA LEU A 1030 -27.18 -34.20 2.30
C LEU A 1030 -27.82 -34.27 0.90
N ASN A 1031 -29.16 -34.30 0.81
CA ASN A 1031 -29.91 -34.55 -0.44
C ASN A 1031 -30.77 -33.35 -0.90
N ASP A 1032 -30.44 -32.11 -0.51
CA ASP A 1032 -31.13 -30.92 -1.03
C ASP A 1032 -30.91 -30.81 -2.56
N PRO A 1033 -31.94 -30.91 -3.42
CA PRO A 1033 -31.80 -30.91 -4.87
C PRO A 1033 -31.18 -29.63 -5.44
N GLY A 1034 -31.16 -28.53 -4.66
CA GLY A 1034 -30.62 -27.23 -5.06
C GLY A 1034 -29.08 -27.12 -5.02
N TYR A 1035 -28.36 -28.08 -4.44
CA TYR A 1035 -26.90 -28.00 -4.30
C TYR A 1035 -26.19 -29.31 -4.68
N ARG A 1036 -25.25 -29.24 -5.63
CA ARG A 1036 -24.47 -30.38 -6.16
C ARG A 1036 -23.36 -30.89 -5.23
N VAL A 1037 -23.37 -30.58 -3.94
CA VAL A 1037 -22.24 -30.89 -3.03
C VAL A 1037 -22.44 -32.24 -2.35
N ARG A 1038 -21.70 -33.26 -2.83
CA ARG A 1038 -21.67 -34.64 -2.31
C ARG A 1038 -20.80 -34.85 -1.05
N ARG A 1039 -20.31 -33.80 -0.37
CA ARG A 1039 -19.34 -33.94 0.75
C ARG A 1039 -19.94 -33.51 2.10
N SER A 1040 -19.92 -34.43 3.08
CA SER A 1040 -20.43 -34.25 4.44
C SER A 1040 -19.80 -33.09 5.21
N ASP A 1041 -18.53 -32.80 4.98
CA ASP A 1041 -17.74 -31.93 5.85
C ASP A 1041 -18.03 -30.43 5.64
N GLU A 1042 -18.43 -30.01 4.44
CA GLU A 1042 -18.74 -28.59 4.16
C GLU A 1042 -20.01 -28.13 4.90
N VAL A 1043 -21.03 -28.99 4.95
CA VAL A 1043 -22.25 -28.73 5.73
C VAL A 1043 -21.93 -28.69 7.23
N LEU A 1044 -21.06 -29.58 7.72
CA LEU A 1044 -20.60 -29.56 9.11
C LEU A 1044 -19.87 -28.25 9.44
N ARG A 1045 -18.93 -27.82 8.60
CA ARG A 1045 -18.20 -26.54 8.76
C ARG A 1045 -19.12 -25.34 8.71
N LEU A 1046 -20.11 -25.34 7.82
CA LEU A 1046 -21.05 -24.22 7.74
C LEU A 1046 -21.92 -24.11 8.99
N TYR A 1047 -22.44 -25.23 9.49
CA TYR A 1047 -23.22 -25.22 10.73
C TYR A 1047 -22.35 -24.80 11.92
N TYR A 1048 -21.10 -25.27 11.97
CA TYR A 1048 -20.11 -24.83 12.95
C TYR A 1048 -19.82 -23.31 12.87
N VAL A 1049 -19.68 -22.76 11.67
CA VAL A 1049 -19.54 -21.31 11.45
C VAL A 1049 -20.75 -20.57 12.02
N ALA A 1050 -21.97 -21.04 11.74
CA ALA A 1050 -23.20 -20.44 12.26
C ALA A 1050 -23.24 -20.48 13.80
N MET A 1051 -22.90 -21.61 14.43
CA MET A 1051 -22.85 -21.74 15.90
C MET A 1051 -21.85 -20.76 16.53
N THR A 1052 -20.66 -20.65 15.92
CA THR A 1052 -19.54 -19.83 16.44
C THR A 1052 -19.70 -18.32 16.18
N ARG A 1053 -20.83 -17.90 15.59
CA ARG A 1053 -21.22 -16.49 15.53
C ARG A 1053 -21.77 -15.98 16.87
N ALA A 1054 -22.25 -16.87 17.72
CA ALA A 1054 -22.82 -16.54 19.02
C ALA A 1054 -21.76 -16.22 20.07
N ARG A 1055 -21.91 -15.10 20.78
CA ARG A 1055 -21.03 -14.71 21.90
C ARG A 1055 -21.58 -15.17 23.24
N GLN A 1056 -22.87 -14.98 23.49
CA GLN A 1056 -23.47 -15.19 24.82
C GLN A 1056 -24.46 -16.35 24.85
N THR A 1057 -25.47 -16.34 23.98
CA THR A 1057 -26.50 -17.38 23.92
C THR A 1057 -26.67 -17.96 22.51
N LEU A 1058 -26.96 -19.25 22.45
CA LEU A 1058 -27.19 -19.98 21.20
C LEU A 1058 -28.42 -20.88 21.35
N THR A 1059 -29.35 -20.72 20.42
CA THR A 1059 -30.56 -21.54 20.32
C THR A 1059 -30.60 -22.25 18.97
N LEU A 1060 -30.75 -23.58 19.00
CA LEU A 1060 -30.85 -24.43 17.82
C LEU A 1060 -32.29 -24.95 17.72
N LEU A 1061 -32.98 -24.62 16.63
CA LEU A 1061 -34.35 -25.08 16.40
C LEU A 1061 -34.30 -26.46 15.74
N ARG A 1062 -35.27 -27.31 16.07
CA ARG A 1062 -35.45 -28.63 15.47
C ARG A 1062 -36.93 -28.89 15.18
N MET A 1063 -37.28 -29.11 13.92
CA MET A 1063 -38.66 -29.40 13.53
C MET A 1063 -39.00 -30.88 13.71
N SER A 1064 -40.19 -31.18 14.24
CA SER A 1064 -40.60 -32.55 14.59
C SER A 1064 -41.18 -33.34 13.40
N ALA A 1065 -41.49 -32.67 12.29
CA ALA A 1065 -42.09 -33.26 11.09
C ALA A 1065 -41.08 -33.23 9.93
N VAL A 1066 -40.71 -34.41 9.44
CA VAL A 1066 -39.97 -34.68 8.19
C VAL A 1066 -38.68 -33.86 8.01
N ASN A 1067 -37.61 -34.27 8.71
CA ASN A 1067 -36.21 -34.20 8.27
C ASN A 1067 -35.32 -34.70 9.41
N GLU A 1068 -35.22 -36.02 9.57
CA GLU A 1068 -33.96 -36.56 10.10
C GLU A 1068 -32.88 -36.06 9.13
N LEU A 1069 -31.86 -35.30 9.56
CA LEU A 1069 -30.68 -35.21 8.70
C LEU A 1069 -30.14 -36.64 8.65
N GLU A 1070 -30.46 -37.38 7.61
CA GLU A 1070 -29.78 -38.62 7.27
C GLU A 1070 -28.36 -38.27 6.79
N LEU A 1071 -27.52 -37.78 7.70
CA LEU A 1071 -26.07 -37.97 7.63
C LEU A 1071 -25.83 -39.46 7.98
N ARG A 1072 -26.28 -40.38 7.11
CA ARG A 1072 -25.98 -41.80 7.24
C ARG A 1072 -24.48 -41.96 7.03
N ASP A 1073 -23.77 -42.12 8.13
CA ASP A 1073 -22.38 -42.55 8.08
C ASP A 1073 -22.36 -43.97 7.49
N GLN A 1074 -21.76 -44.16 6.30
CA GLN A 1074 -21.76 -45.45 5.61
C GLN A 1074 -20.87 -46.52 6.29
N THR A 1075 -20.40 -46.27 7.51
CA THR A 1075 -19.46 -47.14 8.22
C THR A 1075 -19.91 -47.40 9.66
N GLY A 1076 -20.92 -48.25 9.86
CA GLY A 1076 -21.19 -48.90 11.16
C GLY A 1076 -22.68 -49.15 11.47
N PRO A 1077 -23.04 -50.26 12.17
CA PRO A 1077 -24.43 -50.60 12.44
C PRO A 1077 -25.07 -49.68 13.49
N ALA A 1078 -26.36 -49.42 13.28
CA ALA A 1078 -27.23 -48.54 14.03
C ALA A 1078 -27.22 -48.72 15.56
N GLN A 1079 -26.91 -47.65 16.30
CA GLN A 1079 -27.24 -47.52 17.74
C GLN A 1079 -27.69 -46.10 18.18
N HIS A 1080 -27.90 -45.15 17.28
CA HIS A 1080 -28.42 -43.82 17.65
C HIS A 1080 -29.88 -43.68 17.19
N HIS A 1081 -30.79 -44.34 17.89
CA HIS A 1081 -32.23 -44.09 17.73
C HIS A 1081 -32.59 -42.79 18.44
N GLY A 1082 -32.71 -41.71 17.65
CA GLY A 1082 -33.29 -40.45 18.10
C GLY A 1082 -32.45 -39.22 17.77
N GLY A 1083 -32.39 -38.84 16.48
CA GLY A 1083 -32.30 -37.47 15.94
C GLY A 1083 -31.27 -36.44 16.45
N ASP A 1084 -30.49 -36.70 17.50
CA ASP A 1084 -29.59 -35.74 18.12
C ASP A 1084 -28.14 -36.05 17.73
N TYR A 1085 -27.50 -35.08 17.08
CA TYR A 1085 -26.13 -35.16 16.57
C TYR A 1085 -25.04 -35.03 17.65
N TRP A 1086 -25.46 -34.69 18.87
CA TRP A 1086 -24.62 -34.64 20.07
C TRP A 1086 -24.96 -35.82 20.98
N PRO A 1087 -24.02 -36.25 21.84
CA PRO A 1087 -24.32 -37.25 22.87
C PRO A 1087 -25.56 -36.83 23.68
N GLN A 1088 -26.47 -37.78 23.95
CA GLN A 1088 -27.77 -37.51 24.62
C GLN A 1088 -27.63 -36.79 25.97
N GLU A 1089 -26.48 -36.93 26.64
CA GLU A 1089 -26.17 -36.28 27.92
C GLU A 1089 -24.95 -35.35 27.80
N MET A 1090 -25.03 -34.32 26.96
CA MET A 1090 -24.01 -33.27 26.91
C MET A 1090 -24.34 -32.13 27.89
N PRO A 1091 -23.53 -31.86 28.93
CA PRO A 1091 -23.82 -30.83 29.94
C PRO A 1091 -23.96 -29.41 29.38
N ALA A 1092 -23.38 -29.16 28.20
CA ALA A 1092 -23.42 -27.88 27.52
C ALA A 1092 -24.73 -27.62 26.76
N LEU A 1093 -25.58 -28.64 26.60
CA LEU A 1093 -26.86 -28.55 25.92
C LEU A 1093 -28.02 -28.66 26.92
N VAL A 1094 -29.16 -28.11 26.54
CA VAL A 1094 -30.43 -28.41 27.19
C VAL A 1094 -31.51 -28.55 26.13
N HIS A 1095 -32.20 -29.68 26.17
CA HIS A 1095 -33.27 -30.01 25.25
C HIS A 1095 -34.61 -29.59 25.85
N ARG A 1096 -35.40 -28.84 25.09
CA ARG A 1096 -36.74 -28.40 25.50
C ARG A 1096 -37.71 -28.60 24.36
N GLU A 1097 -38.94 -28.99 24.68
CA GLU A 1097 -40.03 -28.93 23.73
C GLU A 1097 -40.67 -27.54 23.77
N HIS A 1098 -40.89 -26.97 22.60
CA HIS A 1098 -41.70 -25.76 22.43
C HIS A 1098 -43.02 -26.15 21.75
N VAL A 1099 -44.11 -26.04 22.50
CA VAL A 1099 -45.46 -26.28 21.99
C VAL A 1099 -46.04 -24.94 21.56
N VAL A 1100 -46.16 -24.74 20.26
CA VAL A 1100 -46.89 -23.60 19.69
C VAL A 1100 -48.38 -23.81 20.02
N ARG A 1101 -48.91 -23.03 20.98
CA ARG A 1101 -50.25 -23.25 21.56
C ARG A 1101 -51.40 -22.74 20.67
N THR A 1102 -51.09 -21.86 19.72
CA THR A 1102 -52.04 -21.24 18.78
C THR A 1102 -51.51 -21.42 17.37
N GLU A 1103 -52.36 -21.79 16.42
CA GLU A 1103 -51.95 -21.90 15.02
C GLU A 1103 -51.26 -20.61 14.56
N PRO A 1104 -50.10 -20.70 13.88
CA PRO A 1104 -49.41 -19.52 13.36
C PRO A 1104 -50.36 -18.73 12.44
N PRO A 1105 -50.51 -17.42 12.63
CA PRO A 1105 -51.40 -16.61 11.81
C PRO A 1105 -51.03 -16.67 10.32
N LEU A 1106 -52.04 -16.57 9.46
CA LEU A 1106 -51.93 -16.67 8.00
C LEU A 1106 -50.92 -15.66 7.39
N GLU A 1107 -50.79 -14.48 7.99
CA GLU A 1107 -49.81 -13.44 7.61
C GLU A 1107 -48.35 -13.91 7.66
N LEU A 1108 -48.04 -15.01 8.35
CA LEU A 1108 -46.71 -15.62 8.35
C LEU A 1108 -46.43 -16.48 7.10
N ALA A 1109 -47.43 -16.66 6.23
CA ALA A 1109 -47.27 -17.27 4.91
C ALA A 1109 -46.79 -16.28 3.84
N MET A 1110 -46.62 -15.00 4.20
CA MET A 1110 -46.11 -13.98 3.27
C MET A 1110 -44.65 -14.28 2.88
N ARG A 1111 -44.35 -14.11 1.60
CA ARG A 1111 -43.03 -14.24 0.99
C ARG A 1111 -42.60 -12.88 0.49
N TYR A 1112 -41.30 -12.62 0.61
CA TYR A 1112 -40.68 -11.38 0.20
C TYR A 1112 -39.72 -11.67 -0.94
N GLU A 1113 -39.99 -11.05 -2.09
CA GLU A 1113 -39.20 -11.22 -3.30
C GLU A 1113 -38.65 -9.86 -3.75
N PRO A 1114 -37.39 -9.55 -3.40
CA PRO A 1114 -36.73 -8.36 -3.89
C PRO A 1114 -36.45 -8.54 -5.39
N LEU A 1115 -37.08 -7.74 -6.24
CA LEU A 1115 -36.85 -7.83 -7.68
C LEU A 1115 -35.49 -7.24 -8.05
N GLU A 1116 -34.89 -7.79 -9.10
CA GLU A 1116 -33.65 -7.32 -9.72
C GLU A 1116 -33.95 -6.47 -10.95
N LEU A 1117 -32.92 -5.82 -11.52
CA LEU A 1117 -33.08 -4.99 -12.72
C LEU A 1117 -33.66 -5.76 -13.91
N LYS A 1118 -33.35 -7.07 -14.03
CA LYS A 1118 -33.85 -7.94 -15.10
C LYS A 1118 -35.35 -8.23 -15.02
N ASP A 1119 -35.96 -8.02 -13.85
CA ASP A 1119 -37.37 -8.32 -13.58
C ASP A 1119 -38.28 -7.11 -13.84
N VAL A 1120 -37.71 -5.94 -14.14
CA VAL A 1120 -38.42 -4.69 -14.39
C VAL A 1120 -38.23 -4.25 -15.85
N ASP A 1121 -39.24 -3.66 -16.45
CA ASP A 1121 -39.11 -3.01 -17.76
C ASP A 1121 -38.37 -1.68 -17.61
N LEU A 1122 -37.06 -1.75 -17.80
CA LEU A 1122 -36.14 -0.60 -17.69
C LEU A 1122 -36.48 0.52 -18.68
N GLY A 1123 -37.19 0.24 -19.77
CA GLY A 1123 -37.56 1.22 -20.80
C GLY A 1123 -38.84 2.02 -20.49
N PHE A 1124 -39.70 1.54 -19.60
CA PHE A 1124 -41.08 2.04 -19.43
C PHE A 1124 -41.19 3.57 -19.28
N ALA A 1125 -40.41 4.16 -18.37
CA ALA A 1125 -40.44 5.60 -18.15
C ALA A 1125 -39.69 6.38 -19.26
N GLY A 1126 -38.69 5.78 -19.90
CA GLY A 1126 -37.94 6.35 -21.02
C GLY A 1126 -38.75 6.51 -22.29
N GLU A 1127 -39.74 5.64 -22.52
CA GLU A 1127 -40.70 5.70 -23.63
C GLU A 1127 -41.78 6.79 -23.46
N ARG A 1128 -41.70 7.62 -22.41
CA ARG A 1128 -42.67 8.70 -22.13
C ARG A 1128 -42.02 10.07 -22.31
N GLY A 1129 -42.79 11.02 -22.84
CA GLY A 1129 -42.32 12.39 -23.05
C GLY A 1129 -42.06 13.13 -21.73
N SER A 1130 -41.21 14.16 -21.76
CA SER A 1130 -40.72 14.89 -20.57
C SER A 1130 -41.81 15.47 -19.66
N LYS A 1131 -42.98 15.80 -20.21
CA LYS A 1131 -44.15 16.34 -19.47
C LYS A 1131 -45.10 15.26 -18.92
N HIS A 1132 -44.83 13.99 -19.16
CA HIS A 1132 -45.70 12.91 -18.72
C HIS A 1132 -45.73 12.83 -17.17
N PRO A 1133 -46.90 12.63 -16.53
CA PRO A 1133 -47.04 12.62 -15.06
C PRO A 1133 -46.13 11.62 -14.34
N VAL A 1134 -45.79 10.49 -15.01
CA VAL A 1134 -44.91 9.43 -14.48
C VAL A 1134 -43.62 9.97 -13.86
N HIS A 1135 -42.97 10.95 -14.48
CA HIS A 1135 -41.69 11.46 -13.98
C HIS A 1135 -41.84 12.25 -12.68
N ARG A 1136 -42.97 12.96 -12.52
CA ARG A 1136 -43.28 13.66 -11.27
C ARG A 1136 -43.65 12.67 -10.18
N ALA A 1137 -44.42 11.62 -10.52
CA ALA A 1137 -44.79 10.56 -9.59
C ALA A 1137 -43.56 9.81 -9.09
N ILE A 1138 -42.68 9.33 -9.97
CA ILE A 1138 -41.42 8.65 -9.58
C ILE A 1138 -40.55 9.57 -8.71
N ARG A 1139 -40.43 10.87 -9.03
CA ARG A 1139 -39.65 11.83 -8.23
C ARG A 1139 -40.18 12.02 -6.81
N ALA A 1140 -41.50 11.86 -6.60
CA ALA A 1140 -42.11 11.98 -5.29
C ALA A 1140 -41.93 10.74 -4.40
N LEU A 1141 -41.66 9.57 -5.01
CA LEU A 1141 -41.48 8.31 -4.29
C LEU A 1141 -40.17 8.27 -3.50
N ARG A 1142 -40.23 7.58 -2.36
CA ARG A 1142 -39.13 7.23 -1.46
C ARG A 1142 -39.07 5.71 -1.28
N THR A 1143 -37.91 5.20 -0.89
CA THR A 1143 -37.77 3.79 -0.48
C THR A 1143 -38.73 3.49 0.66
N GLY A 1144 -39.41 2.34 0.58
CA GLY A 1144 -40.46 1.90 1.51
C GLY A 1144 -41.87 2.33 1.12
N ASP A 1145 -42.06 3.27 0.18
CA ASP A 1145 -43.40 3.69 -0.23
C ASP A 1145 -44.19 2.51 -0.84
N PRO A 1146 -45.49 2.36 -0.50
CA PRO A 1146 -46.31 1.28 -1.02
C PRO A 1146 -46.60 1.46 -2.51
N LEU A 1147 -46.64 0.34 -3.22
CA LEU A 1147 -46.94 0.22 -4.64
C LEU A 1147 -48.05 -0.83 -4.86
N GLU A 1148 -48.91 -0.57 -5.82
CA GLU A 1148 -49.93 -1.52 -6.23
C GLU A 1148 -49.54 -2.20 -7.54
N VAL A 1149 -49.60 -3.55 -7.55
CA VAL A 1149 -49.34 -4.37 -8.74
C VAL A 1149 -50.66 -4.66 -9.44
N ARG A 1150 -50.81 -4.21 -10.69
CA ARG A 1150 -52.03 -4.42 -11.50
C ARG A 1150 -51.71 -4.98 -12.87
N GLU A 1151 -52.59 -5.80 -13.41
CA GLU A 1151 -52.52 -6.20 -14.81
C GLU A 1151 -53.19 -5.14 -15.69
N ASN A 1152 -52.48 -4.65 -16.71
CA ASN A 1152 -53.00 -3.69 -17.68
C ASN A 1152 -52.59 -4.12 -19.11
N GLY A 1153 -53.56 -4.57 -19.91
CA GLY A 1153 -53.34 -4.92 -21.31
C GLY A 1153 -52.36 -6.08 -21.55
N GLY A 1154 -52.27 -7.04 -20.61
CA GLY A 1154 -51.36 -8.18 -20.68
C GLY A 1154 -49.93 -7.91 -20.17
N ALA A 1155 -49.69 -6.74 -19.56
CA ALA A 1155 -48.45 -6.40 -18.85
C ALA A 1155 -48.76 -6.05 -17.39
N TRP A 1156 -47.80 -6.31 -16.50
CA TRP A 1156 -47.93 -5.98 -15.07
C TRP A 1156 -47.32 -4.62 -14.78
N VAL A 1157 -48.11 -3.71 -14.21
CA VAL A 1157 -47.72 -2.33 -13.93
C VAL A 1157 -47.67 -2.07 -12.42
N LEU A 1158 -46.80 -1.14 -12.04
CA LEU A 1158 -46.63 -0.64 -10.67
C LEU A 1158 -47.28 0.74 -10.58
N ALA A 1159 -48.23 0.93 -9.67
CA ALA A 1159 -48.90 2.20 -9.43
C ALA A 1159 -48.58 2.75 -8.03
N ASP A 1160 -48.45 4.07 -7.92
CA ASP A 1160 -48.31 4.77 -6.63
C ASP A 1160 -49.66 4.83 -5.87
N ALA A 1161 -49.64 5.38 -4.64
CA ALA A 1161 -50.84 5.55 -3.83
C ALA A 1161 -51.94 6.42 -4.47
N ASN A 1162 -51.59 7.24 -5.47
CA ASN A 1162 -52.54 8.07 -6.22
C ASN A 1162 -53.09 7.35 -7.47
N GLY A 1163 -52.70 6.09 -7.70
CA GLY A 1163 -53.06 5.30 -8.88
C GLY A 1163 -52.30 5.67 -10.15
N THR A 1164 -51.25 6.50 -10.06
CA THR A 1164 -50.39 6.84 -11.20
C THR A 1164 -49.42 5.70 -11.46
N VAL A 1165 -49.36 5.21 -12.70
CA VAL A 1165 -48.41 4.15 -13.07
C VAL A 1165 -46.99 4.73 -13.07
N VAL A 1166 -46.13 4.15 -12.24
CA VAL A 1166 -44.73 4.55 -12.00
C VAL A 1166 -43.71 3.55 -12.56
N GLY A 1167 -44.15 2.36 -12.98
CA GLY A 1167 -43.27 1.36 -13.58
C GLY A 1167 -44.05 0.19 -14.19
N GLN A 1168 -43.31 -0.72 -14.82
CA GLN A 1168 -43.84 -1.96 -15.39
C GLN A 1168 -42.84 -3.10 -15.14
N LEU A 1169 -43.32 -4.31 -14.88
CA LEU A 1169 -42.49 -5.50 -14.76
C LEU A 1169 -42.08 -6.03 -16.15
N ALA A 1170 -40.93 -6.69 -16.23
CA ALA A 1170 -40.43 -7.30 -17.45
C ALA A 1170 -41.40 -8.38 -17.96
N ARG A 1171 -41.52 -8.55 -19.28
CA ARG A 1171 -42.42 -9.56 -19.87
C ARG A 1171 -42.03 -11.00 -19.53
N SER A 1172 -40.75 -11.24 -19.25
CA SER A 1172 -40.21 -12.52 -18.76
C SER A 1172 -40.61 -12.82 -17.34
N TYR A 1173 -40.94 -11.79 -16.55
CA TYR A 1173 -41.32 -11.93 -15.16
C TYR A 1173 -42.84 -11.97 -15.02
N ARG A 1174 -43.34 -12.95 -14.26
CA ARG A 1174 -44.75 -13.04 -13.92
C ARG A 1174 -44.89 -12.96 -12.40
N PRO A 1175 -45.55 -11.93 -11.87
CA PRO A 1175 -45.81 -11.86 -10.44
C PRO A 1175 -46.73 -13.02 -10.03
N PRO A 1176 -46.68 -13.44 -8.75
CA PRO A 1176 -47.54 -14.48 -8.21
C PRO A 1176 -49.04 -14.20 -8.45
N PRO A 1177 -49.88 -15.23 -8.68
CA PRO A 1177 -51.27 -15.07 -9.10
C PRO A 1177 -52.25 -14.60 -8.00
N ASP A 1178 -51.83 -14.59 -6.73
CA ASP A 1178 -52.64 -14.19 -5.57
C ASP A 1178 -52.35 -12.73 -5.15
N ARG A 1179 -53.01 -12.24 -4.07
CA ARG A 1179 -52.85 -10.87 -3.53
C ARG A 1179 -51.35 -10.54 -3.35
N CYS A 1180 -50.83 -9.69 -4.23
CA CYS A 1180 -49.43 -9.28 -4.30
C CYS A 1180 -49.35 -7.77 -4.03
N GLU A 1181 -48.79 -7.43 -2.87
CA GLU A 1181 -48.47 -6.05 -2.50
C GLU A 1181 -47.03 -5.76 -2.94
N ALA A 1182 -46.72 -4.50 -3.24
CA ALA A 1182 -45.35 -4.11 -3.58
C ALA A 1182 -44.94 -2.87 -2.77
N ARG A 1183 -43.65 -2.67 -2.62
CA ARG A 1183 -43.08 -1.42 -2.09
C ARG A 1183 -41.84 -1.01 -2.86
N VAL A 1184 -41.53 0.28 -2.87
CA VAL A 1184 -40.32 0.80 -3.49
C VAL A 1184 -39.10 0.28 -2.74
N ARG A 1185 -38.27 -0.54 -3.38
CA ARG A 1185 -36.99 -1.02 -2.81
C ARG A 1185 -35.85 -0.08 -3.15
N ALA A 1186 -35.78 0.34 -4.41
CA ALA A 1186 -34.78 1.27 -4.91
C ALA A 1186 -35.35 2.08 -6.08
N ILE A 1187 -34.77 3.26 -6.29
CA ILE A 1187 -35.01 4.05 -7.50
C ILE A 1187 -33.67 4.27 -8.18
N VAL A 1188 -33.57 3.84 -9.42
CA VAL A 1188 -32.32 3.82 -10.18
C VAL A 1188 -32.42 4.72 -11.40
N GLY A 1189 -31.32 5.37 -11.76
CA GLY A 1189 -31.17 6.09 -13.01
C GLY A 1189 -30.84 5.12 -14.15
N TRP A 1190 -31.47 5.33 -15.30
CA TRP A 1190 -31.22 4.60 -16.53
C TRP A 1190 -30.93 5.58 -17.67
N ASP A 1191 -29.92 5.27 -18.46
CA ASP A 1191 -29.55 6.05 -19.64
C ASP A 1191 -29.86 5.26 -20.92
N ARG A 1192 -30.21 5.98 -21.98
CA ARG A 1192 -30.63 5.39 -23.27
C ARG A 1192 -29.62 4.36 -23.77
N GLN A 1193 -28.34 4.71 -23.73
CA GLN A 1193 -27.20 3.92 -24.19
C GLN A 1193 -27.01 2.58 -23.44
N ASP A 1194 -27.50 2.47 -22.21
CA ASP A 1194 -27.46 1.24 -21.42
C ASP A 1194 -28.59 0.26 -21.78
N GLY A 1195 -29.60 0.73 -22.53
CA GLY A 1195 -30.72 -0.08 -22.98
C GLY A 1195 -30.36 -1.01 -24.14
N THR A 1196 -31.15 -2.07 -24.32
CA THR A 1196 -31.09 -2.90 -25.54
C THR A 1196 -31.36 -2.06 -26.80
N PRO A 1197 -30.93 -2.47 -28.01
CA PRO A 1197 -31.16 -1.70 -29.25
C PRO A 1197 -32.64 -1.31 -29.45
N THR A 1198 -33.57 -2.19 -29.09
CA THR A 1198 -35.01 -1.90 -29.16
C THR A 1198 -35.47 -0.86 -28.13
N GLN A 1199 -34.91 -0.87 -26.91
CA GLN A 1199 -35.18 0.17 -25.91
C GLN A 1199 -34.57 1.50 -26.30
N GLN A 1200 -33.36 1.48 -26.88
CA GLN A 1200 -32.70 2.65 -27.43
C GLN A 1200 -33.57 3.32 -28.49
N GLU A 1201 -34.12 2.59 -29.45
CA GLU A 1201 -34.98 3.15 -30.50
C GLU A 1201 -36.26 3.80 -29.97
N ARG A 1202 -36.88 3.21 -28.93
CA ARG A 1202 -38.16 3.66 -28.37
C ARG A 1202 -38.04 4.77 -27.33
N ALA A 1203 -36.85 4.97 -26.77
CA ALA A 1203 -36.62 5.99 -25.77
C ALA A 1203 -36.84 7.40 -26.34
N LEU A 1204 -37.73 8.16 -25.69
CA LEU A 1204 -37.99 9.58 -25.97
C LEU A 1204 -37.11 10.51 -25.13
N ARG A 1205 -36.25 9.94 -24.28
CA ARG A 1205 -35.37 10.63 -23.35
C ARG A 1205 -33.98 10.00 -23.38
N GLU A 1206 -32.97 10.82 -23.14
CA GLU A 1206 -31.60 10.35 -22.95
C GLU A 1206 -31.40 9.69 -21.58
N SER A 1207 -32.14 10.13 -20.57
CA SER A 1207 -32.11 9.56 -19.22
C SER A 1207 -33.46 9.66 -18.48
N TRP A 1208 -33.70 8.67 -17.61
CA TRP A 1208 -34.90 8.59 -16.78
C TRP A 1208 -34.66 7.79 -15.48
N GLU A 1209 -35.64 7.80 -14.59
CA GLU A 1209 -35.63 7.01 -13.35
C GLU A 1209 -36.52 5.78 -13.48
N VAL A 1210 -36.12 4.67 -12.86
CA VAL A 1210 -36.82 3.39 -12.84
C VAL A 1210 -37.04 2.96 -11.40
N VAL A 1211 -38.27 2.53 -11.09
CA VAL A 1211 -38.64 2.00 -9.77
C VAL A 1211 -38.40 0.50 -9.73
N VAL A 1212 -37.55 0.05 -8.80
CA VAL A 1212 -37.31 -1.37 -8.52
C VAL A 1212 -38.10 -1.74 -7.26
N PRO A 1213 -39.12 -2.62 -7.35
CA PRO A 1213 -39.94 -2.97 -6.20
C PRO A 1213 -39.41 -4.19 -5.43
N GLU A 1214 -39.87 -4.34 -4.19
CA GLU A 1214 -39.92 -5.64 -3.50
C GLU A 1214 -41.38 -6.10 -3.51
N LEU A 1215 -41.64 -7.34 -3.92
CA LEU A 1215 -42.97 -7.93 -3.92
C LEU A 1215 -43.21 -8.68 -2.59
N ILE A 1216 -44.44 -8.59 -2.11
CA ILE A 1216 -44.91 -9.23 -0.87
C ILE A 1216 -46.19 -10.00 -1.20
N TYR A 1217 -46.17 -11.33 -1.09
CA TYR A 1217 -47.29 -12.17 -1.51
C TYR A 1217 -47.49 -13.38 -0.61
N GLU A 1218 -48.71 -13.90 -0.53
CA GLU A 1218 -49.03 -15.10 0.24
C GLU A 1218 -48.64 -16.38 -0.53
N SER A 1219 -47.84 -17.26 0.08
CA SER A 1219 -47.54 -18.58 -0.51
C SER A 1219 -48.63 -19.58 -0.12
N ARG A 1220 -49.58 -19.82 -1.01
CA ARG A 1220 -50.43 -21.03 -0.91
C ARG A 1220 -49.57 -22.23 -1.25
N GLY A 1221 -49.26 -23.05 -0.24
CA GLY A 1221 -48.51 -24.29 -0.41
C GLY A 1221 -49.13 -25.15 -1.50
N LYS A 1222 -48.57 -25.11 -2.71
CA LYS A 1222 -48.44 -26.31 -3.52
C LYS A 1222 -47.13 -26.94 -3.08
N GLU A 1223 -47.23 -28.06 -2.37
CA GLU A 1223 -46.10 -28.98 -2.23
C GLU A 1223 -45.48 -29.23 -3.62
N PRO A 1224 -44.14 -29.40 -3.72
CA PRO A 1224 -43.55 -29.96 -4.92
C PRO A 1224 -44.11 -31.35 -5.24
#